data_AF-T1JAK0-F1
#
_entry.id   AF-T1JAK0-F1
#
_cell.length_a   1.000
_cell.length_b   1.000
_cell.length_c   1.000
_cell.angle_alpha   90.00
_cell.angle_beta   90.00
_cell.angle_gamma   90.00
#
_symmetry.space_group_name_H-M   'P 1'
#
loop_
_entity.id
_entity.type
_entity.pdbx_description
1 polymer ?
#
loop_
_entity_poly.entity_id
_entity_poly.type
_entity_poly.pdbx_seq_one_letter_code
_entity_poly.pdbx_strand_id
1 'polypeptide(L)'
;MLLRSRFRLHTCKVIIATSLIWFLIDIALLMYYTDCIAGWSCEQQNANINNNNNHNIKDTKELTFFRRISDKKVENVYPDHLIHEWTLVVEKTNPSHWPGENGKAVSLPKTQERLMKEKFKLNQFNLLVSDLIALNRSLPDVRMEKCKHKKYPKKLPRTSIVIVFHNEAWSTLLRTIHSIINRSPKELLEEIILVFRTPGRSGLIRARLIGAEKSTGQVITFLDAHCECTTGWLEPLLARLVEDRTRVVCPIIDVVSDDTFEYVSASDMTWGGFNWKLNFRWYRVPPREVDRRGGDRSLPLKTPTMAGGLFAIDREYFEEIGKYDEGMEIWGGENLEMSFRVWMCGGSVEIIPCSRVGHVFREKSPYSFPGGTFRIVMHNNARLAEVWLDEWKDFYYKMNPGSPKHTCIWMCGGSVEIVTCSHVGHVFRKSTPYTFPGGTGHIINHNNARLAEVWLDHWKHFYYAINPGARNVEVGDLTDRKKLRERLKCKDFRWYLENIYPESQMPLDFYYLGEIKNGETQTCLDTLGHKNGENIGIGGCHGLGGNQVFAYTKRQQIMCDENCLDALPPDGPVKLVRCHGLGGNQAWVYSNKDKTLLHVSSNRCLTKPSLSDPTLPILTACDGSRKQQWLMSGQFKWQSTDVSLQQKEYVDKRGMHVIVAYYSATRAWESHLNFSHDVANKLNEYSPIKGEGENGEPVYLPFTLIKRSQTLYQINKFNLMASDRISVNRSLPDFRKAECKKRTFHLQSLPQTSIIIVFHNEAWSTLLRTVHSVIIQSPITLIQEIILVDDASTRSAELEKYVAHLPVTVRIIRINRRVGLIQARLEGAAIAKGQVLTFLDAHCECTVGWLEPLLQHIAQNRSHVVCPIIDIINDDTFAYLRSFDLHWGAFNWNLHFRWLSVGNDIATLRKQNASLPYKTPVMAGGLFAIDKSYFDSIGRYDSNMSIWGGENIEMSFRIWMCGGTIEIVPCSRVGHVFRKSSPYDFPGGVANILHKNLARVAEVWMDEWKHFFYKLNPEARRLAVSEDIEERKKIRERLKCNSFSWYLENIWPQNFFPSVSTFFGKVKLFVISSDGLIMSDESVCLSSPQLNPSVTFTACNHSKYQKWKYNSKVLIKLGIEKYKLTFFIYQEQVFIHEETSLCLDLPTKKHPSVLSIRKCSQSASQKWRLEVISWK
;
A
#
# COMPACT_ATOMS: atom_id res chain seq x y z
N MET A 1 -30.21 -38.48 -55.06
CA MET A 1 -29.72 -38.76 -56.43
C MET A 1 -28.31 -39.32 -56.36
N LEU A 2 -27.90 -40.12 -57.35
CA LEU A 2 -26.55 -40.68 -57.47
C LEU A 2 -25.53 -39.62 -57.90
N LEU A 3 -24.26 -39.76 -57.49
CA LEU A 3 -23.10 -39.67 -58.40
C LEU A 3 -21.78 -40.12 -57.71
N ARG A 4 -20.98 -40.89 -58.44
CA ARG A 4 -19.59 -41.25 -58.09
C ARG A 4 -18.63 -40.21 -58.69
N SER A 5 -17.48 -39.94 -58.06
CA SER A 5 -16.30 -39.45 -58.79
C SER A 5 -14.98 -39.92 -58.16
N ARG A 6 -13.93 -40.02 -59.00
CA ARG A 6 -12.69 -40.78 -58.75
C ARG A 6 -11.63 -39.95 -58.03
N PHE A 7 -11.01 -40.51 -56.98
CA PHE A 7 -9.75 -39.99 -56.43
C PHE A 7 -8.61 -40.14 -57.46
N ARG A 8 -7.72 -39.13 -57.56
CA ARG A 8 -6.55 -39.17 -58.46
C ARG A 8 -5.27 -39.47 -57.67
N LEU A 9 -4.55 -40.52 -58.07
CA LEU A 9 -3.40 -41.07 -57.36
C LEU A 9 -2.25 -40.08 -57.12
N HIS A 10 -2.10 -39.07 -58.00
CA HIS A 10 -1.07 -38.03 -57.87
C HIS A 10 -1.20 -37.19 -56.60
N THR A 11 -2.44 -36.90 -56.15
CA THR A 11 -2.66 -36.11 -54.93
C THR A 11 -2.14 -36.84 -53.70
N CYS A 12 -2.30 -38.17 -53.62
CA CYS A 12 -1.73 -38.99 -52.57
C CYS A 12 -0.19 -38.98 -52.60
N LYS A 13 0.45 -39.05 -53.78
CA LYS A 13 1.91 -38.96 -53.89
C LYS A 13 2.46 -37.61 -53.39
N VAL A 14 1.79 -36.49 -53.71
CA VAL A 14 2.18 -35.15 -53.23
C VAL A 14 1.98 -35.01 -51.72
N ILE A 15 0.86 -35.50 -51.17
CA ILE A 15 0.60 -35.48 -49.72
C ILE A 15 1.63 -36.33 -48.98
N ILE A 16 1.94 -37.54 -49.44
CA ILE A 16 2.96 -38.40 -48.82
C ILE A 16 4.32 -37.71 -48.85
N ALA A 17 4.75 -37.16 -49.99
CA ALA A 17 6.04 -36.48 -50.11
C ALA A 17 6.16 -35.25 -49.19
N THR A 18 5.13 -34.39 -49.11
CA THR A 18 5.17 -33.21 -48.23
C THR A 18 5.07 -33.59 -46.75
N SER A 19 4.27 -34.59 -46.38
CA SER A 19 4.24 -35.12 -45.01
C SER A 19 5.59 -35.71 -44.58
N LEU A 20 6.32 -36.39 -45.48
CA LEU A 20 7.63 -36.97 -45.18
C LEU A 20 8.70 -35.87 -44.97
N ILE A 21 8.62 -34.77 -45.73
CA ILE A 21 9.49 -33.58 -45.54
C ILE A 21 9.23 -32.93 -44.16
N TRP A 22 7.97 -32.69 -43.78
CA TRP A 22 7.64 -32.12 -42.47
C TRP A 22 8.05 -33.04 -41.32
N PHE A 23 7.83 -34.36 -41.44
CA PHE A 23 8.26 -35.34 -40.44
C PHE A 23 9.78 -35.34 -40.21
N LEU A 24 10.58 -35.17 -41.26
CA LEU A 24 12.04 -35.05 -41.15
C LEU A 24 12.47 -33.72 -40.50
N ILE A 25 11.74 -32.63 -40.75
CA ILE A 25 11.97 -31.32 -40.09
C ILE A 25 11.66 -31.42 -38.59
N ASP A 26 10.55 -32.06 -38.21
CA ASP A 26 10.16 -32.25 -36.81
C ASP A 26 11.16 -33.15 -36.06
N ILE A 27 11.69 -34.20 -36.69
CA ILE A 27 12.77 -35.03 -36.12
C ILE A 27 14.05 -34.20 -35.94
N ALA A 28 14.44 -33.40 -36.93
CA ALA A 28 15.63 -32.55 -36.82
C ALA A 28 15.50 -31.51 -35.69
N LEU A 29 14.32 -30.92 -35.52
CA LEU A 29 14.01 -30.01 -34.42
C LEU A 29 14.05 -30.72 -33.06
N LEU A 30 13.49 -31.92 -32.94
CA LEU A 30 13.56 -32.70 -31.70
C LEU A 30 15.01 -33.05 -31.33
N MET A 31 15.80 -33.54 -32.29
CA MET A 31 17.23 -33.85 -32.07
C MET A 31 18.07 -32.62 -31.70
N TYR A 32 17.70 -31.43 -32.17
CA TYR A 32 18.38 -30.17 -31.83
C TYR A 32 18.08 -29.68 -30.39
N TYR A 33 17.03 -30.19 -29.74
CA TYR A 33 16.60 -29.76 -28.40
C TYR A 33 16.69 -30.85 -27.31
N THR A 34 17.22 -32.04 -27.61
CA THR A 34 17.38 -33.15 -26.63
C THR A 34 18.84 -33.58 -26.46
N ASP A 35 19.55 -32.96 -25.52
CA ASP A 35 20.84 -33.48 -25.06
C ASP A 35 20.66 -34.81 -24.29
N CYS A 36 21.36 -35.85 -24.77
CA CYS A 36 21.61 -37.14 -24.09
C CYS A 36 20.44 -38.10 -23.82
N ILE A 37 19.89 -38.73 -24.87
CA ILE A 37 19.55 -40.18 -24.83
C ILE A 37 20.04 -40.88 -26.10
N ALA A 38 21.19 -41.57 -26.02
CA ALA A 38 21.46 -42.89 -26.62
C ALA A 38 22.96 -43.25 -26.59
N GLY A 39 23.37 -44.14 -25.67
CA GLY A 39 24.47 -45.08 -25.93
C GLY A 39 25.92 -44.62 -25.79
N TRP A 40 26.37 -44.26 -24.57
CA TRP A 40 27.51 -44.95 -23.93
C TRP A 40 27.63 -44.63 -22.42
N SER A 41 27.93 -45.67 -21.64
CA SER A 41 28.42 -45.65 -20.25
C SER A 41 27.68 -44.79 -19.20
N CYS A 42 26.50 -45.26 -18.77
CA CYS A 42 26.01 -45.04 -17.40
C CYS A 42 25.71 -46.40 -16.76
N GLU A 43 26.59 -46.88 -15.88
CA GLU A 43 26.40 -48.11 -15.10
C GLU A 43 26.80 -47.91 -13.63
N GLN A 44 26.55 -48.89 -12.77
CA GLN A 44 26.15 -48.64 -11.38
C GLN A 44 27.13 -49.11 -10.28
N GLN A 45 26.89 -48.53 -9.10
CA GLN A 45 26.96 -49.15 -7.77
C GLN A 45 28.32 -49.35 -7.03
N ASN A 46 28.21 -49.12 -5.71
CA ASN A 46 28.92 -49.73 -4.58
C ASN A 46 30.46 -49.69 -4.49
N ALA A 47 30.96 -49.08 -3.41
CA ALA A 47 32.16 -49.53 -2.69
C ALA A 47 32.02 -49.22 -1.19
N ASN A 48 32.54 -50.12 -0.35
CA ASN A 48 32.52 -49.99 1.11
C ASN A 48 33.78 -49.31 1.67
N ILE A 49 33.68 -48.92 2.94
CA ILE A 49 34.75 -48.56 3.88
C ILE A 49 36.06 -49.34 3.66
N ASN A 50 37.20 -48.64 3.52
CA ASN A 50 38.39 -48.93 4.33
C ASN A 50 39.46 -47.82 4.30
N ASN A 51 40.37 -47.86 5.28
CA ASN A 51 41.40 -46.85 5.54
C ASN A 51 42.60 -46.92 4.57
N ASN A 52 43.25 -45.77 4.32
CA ASN A 52 44.66 -45.56 4.74
C ASN A 52 45.12 -44.09 4.59
N ASN A 53 46.20 -43.75 5.30
CA ASN A 53 46.69 -42.38 5.48
C ASN A 53 47.70 -41.96 4.40
N ASN A 54 47.64 -40.71 3.90
CA ASN A 54 48.58 -39.62 4.27
C ASN A 54 48.55 -38.36 3.37
N HIS A 55 48.78 -37.21 4.02
CA HIS A 55 49.39 -35.95 3.54
C HIS A 55 48.80 -35.09 2.38
N ASN A 56 48.52 -33.83 2.77
CA ASN A 56 48.86 -32.56 2.09
C ASN A 56 48.02 -32.01 0.91
N ILE A 57 47.02 -31.18 1.27
CA ILE A 57 46.72 -29.82 0.76
C ILE A 57 46.73 -29.58 -0.78
N LYS A 58 45.53 -29.33 -1.36
CA LYS A 58 45.26 -28.13 -2.22
C LYS A 58 43.79 -28.00 -2.69
N ASP A 59 43.20 -26.84 -2.45
CA ASP A 59 41.89 -26.45 -3.00
C ASP A 59 41.88 -26.42 -4.54
N THR A 60 41.04 -27.25 -5.15
CA THR A 60 41.02 -27.45 -6.61
C THR A 60 39.61 -27.55 -7.23
N LYS A 61 38.53 -27.38 -6.44
CA LYS A 61 37.14 -27.44 -6.96
C LYS A 61 36.49 -26.09 -7.31
N GLU A 62 36.99 -24.95 -6.82
CA GLU A 62 36.52 -23.63 -7.32
C GLU A 62 37.18 -23.23 -8.65
N LEU A 63 38.43 -23.65 -8.86
CA LEU A 63 39.23 -23.29 -10.04
C LEU A 63 38.67 -23.81 -11.37
N THR A 64 37.90 -24.90 -11.37
CA THR A 64 37.35 -25.52 -12.59
C THR A 64 36.14 -24.78 -13.16
N PHE A 65 35.39 -24.01 -12.36
CA PHE A 65 34.30 -23.18 -12.87
C PHE A 65 34.84 -21.95 -13.61
N PHE A 66 35.77 -21.22 -13.00
CA PHE A 66 36.37 -20.03 -13.61
C PHE A 66 37.18 -20.34 -14.88
N ARG A 67 37.83 -21.50 -14.98
CA ARG A 67 38.60 -21.86 -16.18
C ARG A 67 37.72 -22.01 -17.43
N ARG A 68 36.47 -22.48 -17.30
CA ARG A 68 35.52 -22.59 -18.43
C ARG A 68 35.01 -21.25 -18.98
N ILE A 69 35.29 -20.13 -18.32
CA ILE A 69 34.95 -18.77 -18.80
C ILE A 69 36.13 -18.14 -19.57
N SER A 70 37.36 -18.68 -19.44
CA SER A 70 38.55 -18.16 -20.14
C SER A 70 38.60 -18.51 -21.64
N ASP A 71 37.97 -19.61 -22.05
CA ASP A 71 38.22 -20.25 -23.35
C ASP A 71 37.01 -20.19 -24.32
N LYS A 72 36.09 -19.24 -24.12
CA LYS A 72 35.15 -18.83 -25.17
C LYS A 72 35.49 -17.41 -25.61
N LYS A 73 35.80 -17.24 -26.91
CA LYS A 73 35.87 -15.94 -27.56
C LYS A 73 34.52 -15.24 -27.47
N VAL A 74 34.39 -14.34 -26.51
CA VAL A 74 33.46 -13.21 -26.58
C VAL A 74 34.18 -12.16 -27.43
N GLU A 75 33.51 -11.57 -28.41
CA GLU A 75 34.03 -10.37 -29.07
C GLU A 75 33.98 -9.24 -28.03
N ASN A 76 35.13 -8.64 -27.71
CA ASN A 76 35.21 -7.68 -26.61
C ASN A 76 34.35 -6.45 -26.93
N VAL A 77 33.27 -6.27 -26.15
CA VAL A 77 32.25 -5.21 -26.30
C VAL A 77 32.88 -3.81 -26.35
N TYR A 78 34.04 -3.65 -25.72
CA TYR A 78 34.94 -2.52 -25.89
C TYR A 78 36.29 -3.04 -26.44
N PRO A 79 36.88 -2.39 -27.45
CA PRO A 79 38.24 -2.66 -27.90
C PRO A 79 39.28 -2.62 -26.76
N ASP A 80 40.26 -3.52 -26.79
CA ASP A 80 41.27 -3.70 -25.73
C ASP A 80 42.09 -2.45 -25.36
N HIS A 81 42.13 -1.45 -26.24
CA HIS A 81 42.81 -0.17 -26.04
C HIS A 81 41.96 0.91 -25.37
N LEU A 82 40.64 0.67 -25.19
CA LEU A 82 39.68 1.57 -24.52
C LEU A 82 39.30 1.10 -23.11
N ILE A 83 39.93 0.03 -22.62
CA ILE A 83 39.68 -0.55 -21.29
C ILE A 83 40.95 -0.58 -20.45
N HIS A 84 40.87 -0.02 -19.24
CA HIS A 84 42.03 0.33 -18.42
C HIS A 84 42.09 -0.54 -17.17
N GLU A 85 43.30 -0.94 -16.78
CA GLU A 85 43.55 -1.54 -15.47
C GLU A 85 43.43 -0.48 -14.37
N TRP A 86 42.85 -0.86 -13.23
CA TRP A 86 42.42 0.05 -12.17
C TRP A 86 42.69 -0.54 -10.79
N THR A 87 42.68 0.32 -9.76
CA THR A 87 42.88 -0.12 -8.36
C THR A 87 41.74 0.31 -7.44
N LEU A 88 41.45 -0.49 -6.41
CA LEU A 88 40.45 -0.16 -5.40
C LEU A 88 40.92 1.04 -4.57
N VAL A 89 40.10 2.09 -4.51
CA VAL A 89 40.42 3.30 -3.75
C VAL A 89 40.29 3.05 -2.25
N VAL A 90 41.36 3.33 -1.51
CA VAL A 90 41.36 3.31 -0.04
C VAL A 90 40.91 4.68 0.48
N GLU A 91 39.74 4.72 1.11
CA GLU A 91 39.14 5.94 1.66
C GLU A 91 39.95 6.49 2.84
N LYS A 92 40.29 7.79 2.79
CA LYS A 92 40.97 8.47 3.90
C LYS A 92 39.94 8.98 4.90
N THR A 93 39.93 8.43 6.10
CA THR A 93 39.03 8.84 7.19
C THR A 93 39.49 10.14 7.83
N ASN A 94 38.61 11.15 7.88
CA ASN A 94 38.76 12.33 8.74
C ASN A 94 38.64 11.94 10.24
N PRO A 95 39.03 12.83 11.18
CA PRO A 95 38.86 12.58 12.61
C PRO A 95 37.39 12.34 13.01
N SER A 96 37.13 11.28 13.76
CA SER A 96 35.77 10.78 14.06
C SER A 96 34.87 11.70 14.91
N HIS A 97 35.41 12.84 15.36
CA HIS A 97 34.71 13.90 16.09
C HIS A 97 34.25 15.07 15.19
N TRP A 98 34.60 15.07 13.90
CA TRP A 98 34.16 16.11 12.96
C TRP A 98 32.65 15.98 12.64
N PRO A 99 31.94 17.11 12.41
CA PRO A 99 30.52 17.07 12.09
C PRO A 99 30.23 16.27 10.82
N GLY A 100 29.30 15.31 10.93
CA GLY A 100 28.75 14.55 9.79
C GLY A 100 29.63 13.41 9.27
N GLU A 101 30.74 13.08 9.94
CA GLU A 101 31.61 11.96 9.59
C GLU A 101 30.94 10.59 9.74
N ASN A 102 31.36 9.63 8.91
CA ASN A 102 30.72 8.34 8.71
C ASN A 102 29.19 8.48 8.51
N GLY A 103 28.77 9.50 7.75
CA GLY A 103 27.38 9.78 7.42
C GLY A 103 26.45 10.11 8.61
N LYS A 104 26.97 10.42 9.80
CA LYS A 104 26.14 10.69 11.00
C LYS A 104 25.29 11.96 10.87
N ALA A 105 24.16 11.98 11.57
CA ALA A 105 23.35 13.18 11.78
C ALA A 105 24.14 14.30 12.48
N VAL A 106 23.91 15.55 12.08
CA VAL A 106 24.44 16.76 12.74
C VAL A 106 23.30 17.60 13.29
N SER A 107 23.39 17.97 14.56
CA SER A 107 22.44 18.84 15.26
C SER A 107 23.04 20.22 15.51
N LEU A 108 22.31 21.29 15.17
CA LEU A 108 22.71 22.66 15.48
C LEU A 108 22.33 23.08 16.91
N PRO A 109 23.10 23.97 17.57
CA PRO A 109 22.68 24.61 18.82
C PRO A 109 21.39 25.43 18.62
N LYS A 110 20.48 25.40 19.62
CA LYS A 110 19.19 26.14 19.56
C LYS A 110 19.34 27.65 19.30
N THR A 111 20.47 28.25 19.66
CA THR A 111 20.80 29.66 19.35
C THR A 111 20.89 29.95 17.85
N GLN A 112 21.20 28.96 17.02
CA GLN A 112 21.31 29.11 15.56
C GLN A 112 20.00 28.77 14.81
N GLU A 113 18.96 28.31 15.50
CA GLU A 113 17.70 27.84 14.90
C GLU A 113 16.99 28.91 14.03
N ARG A 114 17.16 30.20 14.34
CA ARG A 114 16.63 31.30 13.52
C ARG A 114 17.36 31.39 12.17
N LEU A 115 18.69 31.43 12.19
CA LEU A 115 19.54 31.47 11.00
C LEU A 115 19.41 30.19 10.17
N MET A 116 19.19 29.04 10.83
CA MET A 116 18.85 27.77 10.19
C MET A 116 17.56 27.90 9.36
N LYS A 117 16.47 28.39 9.96
CA LYS A 117 15.18 28.61 9.28
C LYS A 117 15.23 29.71 8.21
N GLU A 118 16.20 30.62 8.29
CA GLU A 118 16.49 31.61 7.24
C GLU A 118 17.24 30.95 6.06
N LYS A 119 18.35 30.23 6.30
CA LYS A 119 19.10 29.50 5.25
C LYS A 119 18.30 28.37 4.59
N PHE A 120 17.46 27.66 5.35
CA PHE A 120 16.62 26.57 4.84
C PHE A 120 15.62 27.08 3.80
N LYS A 121 15.05 28.28 3.97
CA LYS A 121 14.12 28.86 2.97
C LYS A 121 14.77 29.01 1.59
N LEU A 122 16.04 29.40 1.53
CA LEU A 122 16.75 29.67 0.28
C LEU A 122 17.02 28.40 -0.55
N ASN A 123 17.26 27.25 0.10
CA ASN A 123 17.76 26.04 -0.57
C ASN A 123 16.83 24.81 -0.43
N GLN A 124 15.90 24.84 0.53
CA GLN A 124 15.03 23.73 0.95
C GLN A 124 15.79 22.51 1.45
N PHE A 125 16.93 22.78 2.07
CA PHE A 125 17.68 21.88 2.94
C PHE A 125 18.50 22.75 3.91
N ASN A 126 19.02 22.15 4.99
CA ASN A 126 19.72 22.83 6.06
C ASN A 126 21.17 23.17 5.64
N LEU A 127 21.30 24.29 4.92
CA LEU A 127 22.59 24.78 4.45
C LEU A 127 23.54 25.13 5.61
N LEU A 128 23.06 25.48 6.82
CA LEU A 128 23.96 25.62 7.97
C LEU A 128 24.64 24.30 8.34
N VAL A 129 23.88 23.20 8.40
CA VAL A 129 24.43 21.87 8.63
C VAL A 129 25.39 21.48 7.51
N SER A 130 25.03 21.68 6.24
CA SER A 130 25.92 21.42 5.10
C SER A 130 27.23 22.20 5.20
N ASP A 131 27.20 23.50 5.54
CA ASP A 131 28.39 24.35 5.61
C ASP A 131 29.33 23.99 6.77
N LEU A 132 28.85 23.30 7.82
CA LEU A 132 29.66 22.79 8.93
C LEU A 132 30.30 21.41 8.66
N ILE A 133 29.77 20.66 7.70
CA ILE A 133 30.21 19.30 7.40
C ILE A 133 31.32 19.33 6.35
N ALA A 134 32.41 18.59 6.58
CA ALA A 134 33.56 18.54 5.68
C ALA A 134 33.19 18.07 4.25
N LEU A 135 33.74 18.73 3.23
CA LEU A 135 33.47 18.40 1.82
C LEU A 135 33.96 17.00 1.44
N ASN A 136 34.96 16.48 2.16
CA ASN A 136 35.55 15.16 1.98
C ASN A 136 35.06 14.12 3.01
N ARG A 137 33.94 14.36 3.72
CA ARG A 137 33.47 13.49 4.82
C ARG A 137 33.40 12.02 4.43
N SER A 138 33.73 11.14 5.37
CA SER A 138 33.59 9.69 5.26
C SER A 138 32.13 9.23 5.30
N LEU A 139 31.84 8.08 4.67
CA LEU A 139 30.49 7.49 4.59
C LEU A 139 30.49 6.02 5.02
N PRO A 140 29.37 5.50 5.56
CA PRO A 140 29.28 4.11 5.98
C PRO A 140 29.17 3.17 4.76
N ASP A 141 29.95 2.08 4.73
CA ASP A 141 29.80 1.05 3.69
C ASP A 141 28.54 0.18 3.92
N VAL A 142 27.41 0.71 3.44
CA VAL A 142 26.07 0.12 3.45
C VAL A 142 25.83 -0.90 2.32
N ARG A 143 26.87 -1.38 1.63
CA ARG A 143 26.75 -2.46 0.65
C ARG A 143 26.58 -3.81 1.35
N MET A 144 25.88 -4.75 0.70
CA MET A 144 25.74 -6.12 1.20
C MET A 144 27.09 -6.84 1.25
N GLU A 145 27.26 -7.78 2.19
CA GLU A 145 28.53 -8.50 2.37
C GLU A 145 29.04 -9.17 1.08
N LYS A 146 28.14 -9.80 0.32
CA LYS A 146 28.45 -10.36 -1.02
C LYS A 146 29.04 -9.34 -1.99
N CYS A 147 28.64 -8.07 -1.91
CA CYS A 147 29.16 -7.00 -2.76
C CYS A 147 30.57 -6.54 -2.36
N LYS A 148 30.93 -6.65 -1.08
CA LYS A 148 32.25 -6.22 -0.57
C LYS A 148 33.37 -7.15 -1.04
N HIS A 149 33.07 -8.43 -1.17
CA HIS A 149 34.00 -9.47 -1.66
C HIS A 149 33.82 -9.79 -3.16
N LYS A 150 32.96 -9.06 -3.87
CA LYS A 150 32.66 -9.29 -5.29
C LYS A 150 33.83 -8.81 -6.17
N LYS A 151 34.42 -9.73 -6.93
CA LYS A 151 35.48 -9.41 -7.90
C LYS A 151 34.84 -8.92 -9.21
N TYR A 152 35.37 -7.83 -9.75
CA TYR A 152 34.98 -7.25 -11.04
C TYR A 152 36.11 -7.45 -12.07
N PRO A 153 35.86 -7.25 -13.39
CA PRO A 153 36.91 -7.35 -14.40
C PRO A 153 38.11 -6.45 -14.12
N LYS A 154 39.32 -6.96 -14.36
CA LYS A 154 40.58 -6.20 -14.17
C LYS A 154 40.68 -4.95 -15.06
N LYS A 155 40.05 -4.98 -16.23
CA LYS A 155 39.99 -3.87 -17.19
C LYS A 155 38.55 -3.39 -17.31
N LEU A 156 38.33 -2.08 -17.24
CA LEU A 156 37.02 -1.42 -17.38
C LEU A 156 37.16 -0.16 -18.26
N PRO A 157 36.11 0.26 -18.99
CA PRO A 157 36.10 1.51 -19.74
C PRO A 157 36.12 2.72 -18.79
N ARG A 158 36.48 3.89 -19.31
CA ARG A 158 36.41 5.14 -18.55
C ARG A 158 35.05 5.81 -18.67
N THR A 159 34.73 6.62 -17.68
CA THR A 159 33.53 7.46 -17.69
C THR A 159 33.83 8.95 -17.60
N SER A 160 33.07 9.73 -18.36
CA SER A 160 32.85 11.17 -18.13
C SER A 160 31.65 11.33 -17.20
N ILE A 161 31.82 11.99 -16.06
CA ILE A 161 30.73 12.22 -15.11
C ILE A 161 30.09 13.58 -15.38
N VAL A 162 28.82 13.59 -15.78
CA VAL A 162 28.07 14.81 -16.13
C VAL A 162 27.21 15.26 -14.95
N ILE A 163 27.48 16.46 -14.44
CA ILE A 163 26.73 17.09 -13.35
C ILE A 163 26.04 18.37 -13.86
N VAL A 164 24.72 18.36 -13.83
CA VAL A 164 23.89 19.53 -14.14
C VAL A 164 23.38 20.16 -12.84
N PHE A 165 23.51 21.47 -12.72
CA PHE A 165 23.09 22.24 -11.56
C PHE A 165 22.43 23.57 -11.97
N HIS A 166 21.58 24.11 -11.11
CA HIS A 166 20.98 25.44 -11.28
C HIS A 166 20.66 26.04 -9.92
N ASN A 167 21.34 27.14 -9.56
CA ASN A 167 21.25 27.78 -8.25
C ASN A 167 21.44 26.78 -7.08
N GLU A 168 22.39 25.86 -7.24
CA GLU A 168 22.74 24.88 -6.21
C GLU A 168 23.65 25.50 -5.13
N ALA A 169 23.56 25.02 -3.89
CA ALA A 169 24.43 25.52 -2.84
C ALA A 169 25.88 25.05 -3.02
N TRP A 170 26.82 25.93 -2.66
CA TRP A 170 28.25 25.71 -2.81
C TRP A 170 28.75 24.44 -2.10
N SER A 171 28.32 24.23 -0.85
CA SER A 171 28.77 23.09 -0.05
C SER A 171 28.20 21.74 -0.52
N THR A 172 26.99 21.67 -1.09
CA THR A 172 26.45 20.43 -1.68
C THR A 172 27.07 20.10 -3.04
N LEU A 173 27.26 21.12 -3.91
CA LEU A 173 27.91 20.94 -5.21
C LEU A 173 29.37 20.47 -5.05
N LEU A 174 30.17 21.14 -4.20
CA LEU A 174 31.55 20.73 -3.97
C LEU A 174 31.66 19.38 -3.25
N ARG A 175 30.78 19.06 -2.29
CA ARG A 175 30.76 17.75 -1.63
C ARG A 175 30.45 16.64 -2.62
N THR A 176 29.58 16.87 -3.61
CA THR A 176 29.33 15.93 -4.71
C THR A 176 30.62 15.65 -5.49
N ILE A 177 31.34 16.71 -5.91
CA ILE A 177 32.60 16.60 -6.66
C ILE A 177 33.69 15.89 -5.85
N HIS A 178 33.90 16.28 -4.58
CA HIS A 178 34.87 15.61 -3.69
C HIS A 178 34.50 14.15 -3.42
N SER A 179 33.21 13.84 -3.25
CA SER A 179 32.72 12.48 -3.03
C SER A 179 33.01 11.56 -4.22
N ILE A 180 32.87 12.09 -5.45
CA ILE A 180 33.26 11.39 -6.69
C ILE A 180 34.78 11.16 -6.73
N ILE A 181 35.57 12.23 -6.60
CA ILE A 181 37.04 12.18 -6.73
C ILE A 181 37.68 11.24 -5.69
N ASN A 182 37.17 11.24 -4.46
CA ASN A 182 37.74 10.48 -3.36
C ASN A 182 37.36 8.99 -3.36
N ARG A 183 36.42 8.54 -4.21
CA ARG A 183 35.82 7.18 -4.16
C ARG A 183 35.67 6.49 -5.52
N SER A 184 36.21 7.09 -6.58
CA SER A 184 36.22 6.53 -7.94
C SER A 184 37.67 6.23 -8.34
N PRO A 185 38.01 5.03 -8.84
CA PRO A 185 39.36 4.73 -9.31
C PRO A 185 39.82 5.74 -10.36
N LYS A 186 40.99 6.36 -10.16
CA LYS A 186 41.49 7.43 -11.03
C LYS A 186 41.67 6.96 -12.47
N GLU A 187 41.95 5.68 -12.67
CA GLU A 187 42.18 5.07 -13.96
C GLU A 187 40.89 4.94 -14.80
N LEU A 188 39.72 5.01 -14.14
CA LEU A 188 38.37 4.85 -14.72
C LEU A 188 37.60 6.17 -14.87
N LEU A 189 38.13 7.27 -14.35
CA LEU A 189 37.55 8.60 -14.45
C LEU A 189 38.29 9.39 -15.53
N GLU A 190 37.63 9.67 -16.66
CA GLU A 190 38.20 10.56 -17.69
C GLU A 190 38.09 12.02 -17.23
N GLU A 191 36.90 12.44 -16.81
CA GLU A 191 36.59 13.85 -16.52
C GLU A 191 35.32 14.01 -15.65
N ILE A 192 35.14 15.19 -15.06
CA ILE A 192 33.90 15.63 -14.40
C ILE A 192 33.42 16.92 -15.08
N ILE A 193 32.30 16.85 -15.78
CA ILE A 193 31.73 17.94 -16.59
C ILE A 193 30.69 18.69 -15.75
N LEU A 194 31.02 19.94 -15.40
CA LEU A 194 30.12 20.85 -14.67
C LEU A 194 29.46 21.82 -15.66
N VAL A 195 28.16 21.68 -15.90
CA VAL A 195 27.44 22.51 -16.90
C VAL A 195 27.11 23.90 -16.33
N PHE A 196 28.12 24.78 -16.29
CA PHE A 196 28.09 26.04 -15.52
C PHE A 196 27.22 27.16 -16.11
N ARG A 197 27.16 27.31 -17.45
CA ARG A 197 26.42 28.39 -18.11
C ARG A 197 25.85 27.98 -19.47
N THR A 198 24.56 28.24 -19.66
CA THR A 198 23.85 28.26 -20.95
C THR A 198 23.40 29.71 -21.24
N PRO A 199 23.25 30.14 -22.50
CA PRO A 199 22.93 31.55 -22.84
C PRO A 199 21.58 32.03 -22.29
N GLY A 200 20.64 31.10 -22.15
CA GLY A 200 19.37 31.26 -21.43
C GLY A 200 19.06 29.98 -20.66
N ARG A 201 17.90 29.89 -20.01
CA ARG A 201 17.57 28.74 -19.15
C ARG A 201 17.12 27.51 -19.95
N SER A 202 18.08 26.72 -20.44
CA SER A 202 17.83 25.51 -21.24
C SER A 202 17.16 24.36 -20.47
N GLY A 203 17.32 24.31 -19.14
CA GLY A 203 16.74 23.28 -18.27
C GLY A 203 17.48 21.93 -18.25
N LEU A 204 17.04 20.98 -17.41
CA LEU A 204 17.79 19.76 -17.08
C LEU A 204 18.08 18.91 -18.31
N ILE A 205 17.07 18.65 -19.14
CA ILE A 205 17.15 17.74 -20.30
C ILE A 205 18.20 18.25 -21.30
N ARG A 206 18.07 19.51 -21.74
CA ARG A 206 19.00 20.15 -22.69
C ARG A 206 20.38 20.41 -22.08
N ALA A 207 20.48 20.70 -20.78
CA ALA A 207 21.78 20.81 -20.11
C ALA A 207 22.51 19.45 -20.01
N ARG A 208 21.78 18.33 -19.82
CA ARG A 208 22.36 16.97 -19.88
C ARG A 208 22.81 16.60 -21.29
N LEU A 209 22.07 17.02 -22.33
CA LEU A 209 22.50 16.88 -23.73
C LEU A 209 23.81 17.63 -24.00
N ILE A 210 23.92 18.88 -23.57
CA ILE A 210 25.16 19.66 -23.70
C ILE A 210 26.32 19.00 -22.94
N GLY A 211 26.07 18.48 -21.73
CA GLY A 211 27.08 17.73 -20.97
C GLY A 211 27.52 16.43 -21.66
N ALA A 212 26.60 15.72 -22.30
CA ALA A 212 26.89 14.52 -23.10
C ALA A 212 27.66 14.86 -24.39
N GLU A 213 27.31 15.94 -25.07
CA GLU A 213 28.01 16.43 -26.27
C GLU A 213 29.47 16.83 -25.99
N LYS A 214 29.79 17.20 -24.75
CA LYS A 214 31.17 17.48 -24.30
C LYS A 214 31.87 16.28 -23.64
N SER A 215 31.24 15.11 -23.58
CA SER A 215 31.83 13.90 -22.99
C SER A 215 32.76 13.18 -23.96
N THR A 216 33.96 12.84 -23.47
CA THR A 216 35.04 12.19 -24.22
C THR A 216 35.23 10.71 -23.87
N GLY A 217 34.86 10.30 -22.65
CA GLY A 217 34.93 8.91 -22.18
C GLY A 217 33.99 7.95 -22.93
N GLN A 218 34.19 6.65 -22.73
CA GLN A 218 33.36 5.62 -23.38
C GLN A 218 31.99 5.48 -22.71
N VAL A 219 31.87 5.77 -21.41
CA VAL A 219 30.62 5.73 -20.65
C VAL A 219 30.24 7.13 -20.15
N ILE A 220 28.99 7.55 -20.31
CA ILE A 220 28.47 8.74 -19.63
C ILE A 220 27.82 8.31 -18.32
N THR A 221 28.24 8.91 -17.20
CA THR A 221 27.57 8.74 -15.90
C THR A 221 26.94 10.06 -15.47
N PHE A 222 25.60 10.12 -15.41
CA PHE A 222 24.88 11.29 -14.94
C PHE A 222 24.69 11.24 -13.43
N LEU A 223 24.98 12.36 -12.75
CA LEU A 223 24.68 12.58 -11.33
C LEU A 223 24.04 13.95 -11.12
N ASP A 224 23.12 14.05 -10.17
CA ASP A 224 22.55 15.33 -9.75
C ASP A 224 23.47 16.03 -8.74
N ALA A 225 23.44 17.37 -8.71
CA ALA A 225 24.41 18.23 -8.01
C ALA A 225 24.38 18.23 -6.47
N HIS A 226 23.66 17.28 -5.87
CA HIS A 226 23.49 17.11 -4.42
C HIS A 226 23.49 15.61 -4.07
N CYS A 227 24.55 14.92 -4.49
CA CYS A 227 24.74 13.48 -4.32
C CYS A 227 26.02 13.14 -3.54
N GLU A 228 26.05 11.99 -2.88
CA GLU A 228 27.20 11.48 -2.13
C GLU A 228 27.41 9.99 -2.43
N CYS A 229 28.42 9.68 -3.23
CA CYS A 229 28.74 8.31 -3.67
C CYS A 229 29.38 7.49 -2.53
N THR A 230 29.05 6.20 -2.41
CA THR A 230 29.72 5.30 -1.45
C THR A 230 31.04 4.76 -2.00
N THR A 231 31.87 4.20 -1.13
CA THR A 231 33.12 3.53 -1.56
C THR A 231 32.82 2.28 -2.39
N GLY A 232 33.45 2.18 -3.56
CA GLY A 232 33.23 1.12 -4.54
C GLY A 232 31.85 1.16 -5.22
N TRP A 233 31.42 2.34 -5.67
CA TRP A 233 30.13 2.60 -6.33
C TRP A 233 30.17 2.51 -7.86
N LEU A 234 31.33 2.76 -8.49
CA LEU A 234 31.44 2.98 -9.93
C LEU A 234 31.73 1.68 -10.69
N GLU A 235 32.65 0.89 -10.14
CA GLU A 235 33.12 -0.38 -10.67
C GLU A 235 31.98 -1.38 -10.92
N PRO A 236 30.95 -1.52 -10.06
CA PRO A 236 29.80 -2.38 -10.32
C PRO A 236 28.92 -1.91 -11.50
N LEU A 237 28.91 -0.60 -11.80
CA LEU A 237 28.17 -0.04 -12.94
C LEU A 237 28.92 -0.33 -14.24
N LEU A 238 30.21 0.06 -14.30
CA LEU A 238 31.06 -0.12 -15.48
C LEU A 238 31.22 -1.61 -15.85
N ALA A 239 31.41 -2.48 -14.86
CA ALA A 239 31.48 -3.92 -15.11
C ALA A 239 30.23 -4.50 -15.80
N ARG A 240 29.05 -3.94 -15.52
CA ARG A 240 27.79 -4.41 -16.11
C ARG A 240 27.56 -3.92 -17.55
N LEU A 241 28.22 -2.82 -17.94
CA LEU A 241 28.28 -2.30 -19.31
C LEU A 241 29.32 -3.05 -20.17
N VAL A 242 30.44 -3.48 -19.58
CA VAL A 242 31.45 -4.32 -20.28
C VAL A 242 30.88 -5.65 -20.76
N GLU A 243 29.89 -6.20 -20.04
CA GLU A 243 29.17 -7.39 -20.48
C GLU A 243 28.26 -7.16 -21.69
N ASP A 244 27.83 -5.91 -21.96
CA ASP A 244 26.76 -5.52 -22.90
C ASP A 244 26.53 -3.99 -22.88
N ARG A 245 26.93 -3.29 -23.95
CA ARG A 245 26.80 -1.83 -24.09
C ARG A 245 25.35 -1.31 -24.15
N THR A 246 24.36 -2.18 -24.41
CA THR A 246 22.95 -1.78 -24.60
C THR A 246 22.18 -1.58 -23.28
N ARG A 247 22.88 -1.61 -22.14
CA ARG A 247 22.28 -1.48 -20.81
C ARG A 247 22.34 -0.05 -20.31
N VAL A 248 21.31 0.32 -19.54
CA VAL A 248 21.30 1.54 -18.72
C VAL A 248 21.29 1.11 -17.26
N VAL A 249 22.34 1.49 -16.53
CA VAL A 249 22.60 0.97 -15.18
C VAL A 249 22.50 2.05 -14.12
N CYS A 250 21.66 1.83 -13.11
CA CYS A 250 21.40 2.74 -12.00
C CYS A 250 22.02 2.23 -10.69
N PRO A 251 22.57 3.11 -9.83
CA PRO A 251 22.84 2.78 -8.44
C PRO A 251 21.53 2.59 -7.66
N ILE A 252 21.59 2.01 -6.46
CA ILE A 252 20.56 2.28 -5.46
C ILE A 252 20.72 3.73 -4.99
N ILE A 253 19.63 4.49 -5.05
CA ILE A 253 19.59 5.87 -4.58
C ILE A 253 19.21 5.88 -3.10
N ASP A 254 20.18 6.16 -2.25
CA ASP A 254 20.04 6.27 -0.80
C ASP A 254 19.63 7.70 -0.39
N VAL A 255 19.13 7.88 0.82
CA VAL A 255 18.59 9.15 1.30
C VAL A 255 19.65 9.88 2.12
N VAL A 256 19.98 11.11 1.73
CA VAL A 256 20.63 12.08 2.63
C VAL A 256 19.56 13.01 3.18
N SER A 257 19.46 13.08 4.51
CA SER A 257 18.50 13.91 5.23
C SER A 257 18.67 15.39 4.89
N ASP A 258 17.59 16.07 4.50
CA ASP A 258 17.63 17.49 4.14
C ASP A 258 17.71 18.42 5.37
N ASP A 259 17.45 17.93 6.59
CA ASP A 259 17.71 18.68 7.83
C ASP A 259 19.04 18.32 8.50
N THR A 260 19.32 17.03 8.70
CA THR A 260 20.46 16.56 9.53
C THR A 260 21.69 16.12 8.75
N PHE A 261 21.61 16.02 7.42
CA PHE A 261 22.64 15.43 6.54
C PHE A 261 23.09 14.01 6.92
N GLU A 262 22.27 13.29 7.68
CA GLU A 262 22.43 11.87 7.95
C GLU A 262 22.28 11.04 6.67
N TYR A 263 23.11 10.00 6.53
CA TYR A 263 23.09 9.06 5.41
C TYR A 263 22.25 7.82 5.77
N VAL A 264 21.09 7.67 5.12
CA VAL A 264 20.10 6.62 5.40
C VAL A 264 19.96 5.69 4.18
N SER A 265 20.28 4.41 4.36
CA SER A 265 20.23 3.43 3.28
C SER A 265 18.79 3.06 2.87
N ALA A 266 18.53 3.13 1.56
CA ALA A 266 17.27 2.70 0.96
C ALA A 266 17.19 1.17 0.79
N SER A 267 16.02 0.69 0.40
CA SER A 267 15.78 -0.73 0.16
C SER A 267 16.32 -1.18 -1.19
N ASP A 268 16.98 -2.34 -1.20
CA ASP A 268 17.36 -3.12 -2.39
C ASP A 268 16.21 -3.99 -2.93
N MET A 269 15.03 -3.92 -2.29
CA MET A 269 13.80 -4.64 -2.69
C MET A 269 12.74 -3.72 -3.30
N THR A 270 13.15 -2.54 -3.79
CA THR A 270 12.32 -1.62 -4.58
C THR A 270 12.80 -1.48 -6.02
N TRP A 271 11.87 -1.39 -6.97
CA TRP A 271 12.12 -1.15 -8.40
C TRP A 271 11.22 -0.01 -8.92
N GLY A 272 11.56 0.54 -10.09
CA GLY A 272 10.86 1.66 -10.71
C GLY A 272 9.75 1.22 -11.67
N GLY A 273 8.57 1.82 -11.51
CA GLY A 273 7.46 1.75 -12.46
C GLY A 273 6.81 3.12 -12.64
N PHE A 274 5.55 3.15 -13.08
CA PHE A 274 4.81 4.39 -13.30
C PHE A 274 3.29 4.16 -13.17
N ASN A 275 2.53 5.25 -13.06
CA ASN A 275 1.06 5.23 -13.15
C ASN A 275 0.55 5.97 -14.40
N TRP A 276 -0.76 5.86 -14.69
CA TRP A 276 -1.33 6.27 -15.98
C TRP A 276 -1.56 7.76 -16.17
N LYS A 277 -1.15 8.57 -15.19
CA LYS A 277 -0.89 10.01 -15.33
C LYS A 277 0.58 10.31 -15.69
N LEU A 278 1.34 9.28 -16.10
CA LEU A 278 2.77 9.28 -16.41
C LEU A 278 3.64 9.86 -15.27
N ASN A 279 3.36 9.43 -14.03
CA ASN A 279 4.22 9.73 -12.88
C ASN A 279 5.03 8.49 -12.50
N PHE A 280 6.34 8.66 -12.33
CA PHE A 280 7.23 7.61 -11.80
C PHE A 280 6.83 7.20 -10.37
N ARG A 281 6.97 5.90 -10.06
CA ARG A 281 6.66 5.32 -8.75
C ARG A 281 7.67 4.23 -8.39
N TRP A 282 8.12 4.22 -7.14
CA TRP A 282 8.78 3.05 -6.55
C TRP A 282 7.75 2.01 -6.13
N TYR A 283 7.93 0.77 -6.56
CA TYR A 283 7.15 -0.40 -6.13
C TYR A 283 8.09 -1.45 -5.50
N ARG A 284 7.54 -2.42 -4.78
CA ARG A 284 8.31 -3.60 -4.32
C ARG A 284 8.62 -4.50 -5.52
N VAL A 285 9.82 -5.09 -5.55
CA VAL A 285 10.22 -6.05 -6.61
C VAL A 285 9.24 -7.23 -6.66
N PRO A 286 8.71 -7.63 -7.83
CA PRO A 286 7.76 -8.72 -7.95
C PRO A 286 8.43 -10.10 -7.86
N PRO A 287 7.69 -11.18 -7.50
CA PRO A 287 8.25 -12.53 -7.34
C PRO A 287 9.08 -12.99 -8.54
N ARG A 288 8.55 -12.84 -9.76
CA ARG A 288 9.22 -13.11 -11.05
C ARG A 288 10.69 -12.64 -11.11
N GLU A 289 10.99 -11.46 -10.58
CA GLU A 289 12.30 -10.83 -10.61
C GLU A 289 13.15 -11.10 -9.34
N VAL A 290 12.56 -11.69 -8.30
CA VAL A 290 13.28 -12.36 -7.21
C VAL A 290 13.72 -13.76 -7.65
N ASP A 291 12.82 -14.49 -8.31
CA ASP A 291 13.01 -15.87 -8.78
C ASP A 291 14.06 -15.93 -9.90
N ARG A 292 14.03 -14.99 -10.87
CA ARG A 292 15.08 -14.84 -11.90
C ARG A 292 16.49 -14.66 -11.31
N ARG A 293 16.60 -14.10 -10.10
CA ARG A 293 17.88 -13.88 -9.39
C ARG A 293 18.24 -15.02 -8.42
N GLY A 294 17.45 -16.10 -8.37
CA GLY A 294 17.66 -17.22 -7.44
C GLY A 294 17.67 -16.79 -5.96
N GLY A 295 17.01 -15.67 -5.63
CA GLY A 295 17.07 -15.04 -4.31
C GLY A 295 18.36 -14.26 -4.00
N ASP A 296 19.36 -14.19 -4.90
CA ASP A 296 20.57 -13.41 -4.66
C ASP A 296 20.35 -11.92 -4.93
N ARG A 297 20.19 -11.17 -3.83
CA ARG A 297 19.98 -9.71 -3.82
C ARG A 297 21.18 -8.91 -4.35
N SER A 298 22.38 -9.50 -4.47
CA SER A 298 23.57 -8.85 -5.04
C SER A 298 23.67 -8.92 -6.57
N LEU A 299 22.70 -9.55 -7.23
CA LEU A 299 22.58 -9.58 -8.70
C LEU A 299 21.78 -8.39 -9.25
N PRO A 300 22.14 -7.87 -10.45
CA PRO A 300 21.40 -6.80 -11.13
C PRO A 300 19.90 -7.06 -11.21
N LEU A 301 19.13 -6.03 -10.87
CA LEU A 301 17.67 -6.00 -10.80
C LEU A 301 17.12 -5.32 -12.06
N LYS A 302 16.43 -6.06 -12.92
CA LYS A 302 15.78 -5.50 -14.12
C LYS A 302 14.59 -4.65 -13.69
N THR A 303 14.51 -3.41 -14.15
CA THR A 303 13.48 -2.43 -13.72
C THR A 303 12.71 -1.88 -14.93
N PRO A 304 11.36 -1.83 -14.92
CA PRO A 304 10.58 -1.22 -15.99
C PRO A 304 10.99 0.22 -16.29
N THR A 305 11.19 1.03 -15.24
CA THR A 305 11.62 2.42 -15.37
C THR A 305 12.73 2.78 -14.39
N MET A 306 13.46 3.85 -14.69
CA MET A 306 14.41 4.49 -13.78
C MET A 306 13.87 5.81 -13.21
N ALA A 307 14.40 6.22 -12.05
CA ALA A 307 14.09 7.52 -11.44
C ALA A 307 14.67 8.72 -12.21
N GLY A 308 15.55 8.49 -13.19
CA GLY A 308 16.08 9.52 -14.10
C GLY A 308 17.22 10.36 -13.55
N GLY A 309 17.32 10.57 -12.23
CA GLY A 309 18.39 11.36 -11.62
C GLY A 309 19.79 10.81 -11.90
N LEU A 310 20.05 9.56 -11.51
CA LEU A 310 21.38 8.94 -11.50
C LEU A 310 21.40 7.66 -12.36
N PHE A 311 22.29 7.60 -13.36
CA PHE A 311 22.53 6.40 -14.18
C PHE A 311 23.85 6.49 -14.97
N ALA A 312 24.37 5.34 -15.39
CA ALA A 312 25.44 5.24 -16.39
C ALA A 312 24.95 4.52 -17.66
N ILE A 313 25.48 4.94 -18.81
CA ILE A 313 25.17 4.39 -20.14
C ILE A 313 26.41 4.50 -21.04
N ASP A 314 26.59 3.55 -21.95
CA ASP A 314 27.58 3.69 -23.03
C ASP A 314 27.32 4.95 -23.88
N ARG A 315 28.37 5.71 -24.19
CA ARG A 315 28.26 7.00 -24.91
C ARG A 315 27.73 6.79 -26.32
N GLU A 316 28.27 5.84 -27.07
CA GLU A 316 27.87 5.59 -28.46
C GLU A 316 26.45 5.05 -28.51
N TYR A 317 26.09 4.11 -27.64
CA TYR A 317 24.71 3.61 -27.50
C TYR A 317 23.73 4.74 -27.18
N PHE A 318 24.10 5.69 -26.31
CA PHE A 318 23.30 6.90 -26.04
C PHE A 318 23.09 7.76 -27.30
N GLU A 319 24.07 7.85 -28.19
CA GLU A 319 23.91 8.54 -29.49
C GLU A 319 23.06 7.72 -30.48
N GLU A 320 23.30 6.41 -30.59
CA GLU A 320 22.59 5.47 -31.47
C GLU A 320 21.09 5.42 -31.19
N ILE A 321 20.69 5.36 -29.91
CA ILE A 321 19.28 5.41 -29.51
C ILE A 321 18.68 6.82 -29.61
N GLY A 322 19.44 7.84 -29.99
CA GLY A 322 18.97 9.22 -30.16
C GLY A 322 18.83 10.01 -28.86
N LYS A 323 19.84 9.95 -27.99
CA LYS A 323 20.10 10.83 -26.84
C LYS A 323 18.88 11.03 -25.92
N TYR A 324 18.53 12.26 -25.55
CA TYR A 324 17.20 12.63 -25.05
C TYR A 324 16.37 13.24 -26.19
N ASP A 325 15.05 13.34 -26.01
CA ASP A 325 14.20 14.13 -26.90
C ASP A 325 14.46 15.63 -26.69
N GLU A 326 15.15 16.26 -27.64
CA GLU A 326 15.46 17.70 -27.63
C GLU A 326 14.24 18.61 -27.57
N GLY A 327 13.09 18.12 -28.07
CA GLY A 327 11.82 18.84 -27.98
C GLY A 327 11.24 18.86 -26.57
N MET A 328 11.67 18.00 -25.65
CA MET A 328 11.22 18.08 -24.26
C MET A 328 11.76 19.33 -23.55
N GLU A 329 10.86 20.01 -22.85
CA GLU A 329 11.15 21.23 -22.11
C GLU A 329 11.54 20.92 -20.67
N ILE A 330 12.72 21.39 -20.29
CA ILE A 330 13.18 21.62 -18.91
C ILE A 330 13.20 20.42 -17.95
N TRP A 331 12.07 19.83 -17.56
CA TRP A 331 11.99 18.73 -16.57
C TRP A 331 10.67 17.96 -16.62
N GLY A 332 10.74 16.63 -16.50
CA GLY A 332 9.60 15.73 -16.29
C GLY A 332 9.30 14.88 -17.52
N GLY A 333 9.12 13.58 -17.33
CA GLY A 333 8.80 12.61 -18.39
C GLY A 333 10.02 12.02 -19.11
N GLU A 334 11.19 12.67 -19.07
CA GLU A 334 12.40 12.23 -19.76
C GLU A 334 12.92 10.87 -19.26
N ASN A 335 12.69 10.58 -17.98
CA ASN A 335 13.08 9.32 -17.35
C ASN A 335 12.20 8.15 -17.82
N LEU A 336 10.91 8.40 -18.11
CA LEU A 336 9.99 7.40 -18.62
C LEU A 336 10.22 7.17 -20.13
N GLU A 337 10.42 8.24 -20.90
CA GLU A 337 10.71 8.17 -22.34
C GLU A 337 11.97 7.34 -22.62
N MET A 338 13.06 7.63 -21.92
CA MET A 338 14.30 6.86 -22.03
C MET A 338 14.09 5.39 -21.62
N SER A 339 13.34 5.15 -20.53
CA SER A 339 13.09 3.78 -20.06
C SER A 339 12.31 2.94 -21.08
N PHE A 340 11.26 3.50 -21.67
CA PHE A 340 10.45 2.82 -22.68
C PHE A 340 11.26 2.56 -23.94
N ARG A 341 12.00 3.58 -24.42
CA ARG A 341 12.88 3.48 -25.58
C ARG A 341 13.94 2.39 -25.43
N VAL A 342 14.69 2.37 -24.33
CA VAL A 342 15.74 1.36 -24.09
C VAL A 342 15.16 -0.05 -24.14
N TRP A 343 14.06 -0.32 -23.44
CA TRP A 343 13.42 -1.64 -23.42
C TRP A 343 12.80 -2.03 -24.77
N MET A 344 12.08 -1.12 -25.42
CA MET A 344 11.37 -1.40 -26.68
C MET A 344 12.34 -1.55 -27.87
N CYS A 345 13.46 -0.83 -27.86
CA CYS A 345 14.49 -0.87 -28.90
C CYS A 345 15.62 -1.90 -28.63
N GLY A 346 15.45 -2.78 -27.62
CA GLY A 346 16.25 -4.01 -27.47
C GLY A 346 17.26 -4.05 -26.32
N GLY A 347 17.52 -2.91 -25.66
CA GLY A 347 18.38 -2.84 -24.47
C GLY A 347 17.66 -3.22 -23.17
N SER A 348 18.26 -2.89 -22.02
CA SER A 348 17.63 -3.10 -20.70
C SER A 348 18.02 -2.06 -19.65
N VAL A 349 17.06 -1.65 -18.83
CA VAL A 349 17.28 -0.78 -17.67
C VAL A 349 17.42 -1.63 -16.40
N GLU A 350 18.51 -1.43 -15.64
CA GLU A 350 18.83 -2.26 -14.47
C GLU A 350 19.33 -1.44 -13.28
N ILE A 351 18.90 -1.81 -12.07
CA ILE A 351 19.45 -1.30 -10.80
C ILE A 351 20.53 -2.27 -10.32
N ILE A 352 21.69 -1.75 -9.92
CA ILE A 352 22.86 -2.53 -9.54
C ILE A 352 23.06 -2.49 -8.01
N PRO A 353 22.65 -3.53 -7.24
CA PRO A 353 22.56 -3.40 -5.77
C PRO A 353 23.88 -3.29 -5.01
N CYS A 354 25.01 -3.47 -5.71
CA CYS A 354 26.35 -3.23 -5.17
C CYS A 354 26.85 -1.79 -5.36
N SER A 355 26.17 -0.98 -6.20
CA SER A 355 26.44 0.44 -6.38
C SER A 355 25.40 1.26 -5.60
N ARG A 356 25.86 2.22 -4.78
CA ARG A 356 25.01 3.03 -3.91
C ARG A 356 25.46 4.49 -3.92
N VAL A 357 24.50 5.41 -4.03
CA VAL A 357 24.73 6.86 -4.04
C VAL A 357 23.63 7.53 -3.23
N GLY A 358 24.00 8.30 -2.21
CA GLY A 358 23.05 9.10 -1.44
C GLY A 358 22.64 10.36 -2.20
N HIS A 359 21.41 10.83 -2.01
CA HIS A 359 20.87 12.03 -2.64
C HIS A 359 20.07 12.86 -1.63
N VAL A 360 20.20 14.19 -1.65
CA VAL A 360 19.51 15.10 -0.71
C VAL A 360 18.04 15.34 -1.11
N PHE A 361 17.10 14.78 -0.36
CA PHE A 361 15.65 14.85 -0.66
C PHE A 361 14.93 16.00 0.05
N ARG A 362 14.80 17.13 -0.65
CA ARG A 362 14.17 18.38 -0.17
C ARG A 362 12.65 18.28 0.05
N GLU A 363 12.14 18.71 1.21
CA GLU A 363 10.69 18.70 1.51
C GLU A 363 9.82 19.63 0.63
N LYS A 364 10.28 20.84 0.30
CA LYS A 364 9.45 21.96 -0.21
C LYS A 364 10.17 22.79 -1.31
N SER A 365 9.59 23.92 -1.73
CA SER A 365 10.04 24.74 -2.88
C SER A 365 10.70 26.08 -2.46
N PRO A 366 11.85 26.50 -3.05
CA PRO A 366 12.83 27.45 -2.48
C PRO A 366 12.50 28.94 -2.49
N TYR A 367 11.28 29.37 -2.84
CA TYR A 367 10.99 30.81 -3.00
C TYR A 367 9.82 31.28 -2.13
N SER A 368 10.10 32.29 -1.30
CA SER A 368 9.10 33.06 -0.55
C SER A 368 9.19 34.53 -0.91
N PHE A 369 8.06 35.12 -1.31
CA PHE A 369 7.99 36.47 -1.85
C PHE A 369 8.31 37.59 -0.82
N PRO A 370 8.79 38.78 -1.24
CA PRO A 370 9.08 39.89 -0.33
C PRO A 370 7.87 40.32 0.51
N GLY A 371 8.08 40.48 1.83
CA GLY A 371 6.98 40.73 2.77
C GLY A 371 6.16 39.49 3.17
N GLY A 372 6.52 38.31 2.67
CA GLY A 372 5.91 37.02 3.01
C GLY A 372 4.77 36.62 2.07
N THR A 373 4.64 35.31 1.85
CA THR A 373 3.65 34.74 0.91
C THR A 373 2.23 35.19 1.22
N PHE A 374 1.84 35.30 2.50
CA PHE A 374 0.52 35.83 2.89
C PHE A 374 0.30 37.27 2.41
N ARG A 375 1.28 38.18 2.57
CA ARG A 375 1.16 39.58 2.15
C ARG A 375 1.08 39.72 0.63
N ILE A 376 1.82 38.89 -0.09
CA ILE A 376 1.84 38.90 -1.56
C ILE A 376 0.59 38.23 -2.14
N VAL A 377 0.09 37.14 -1.54
CA VAL A 377 -1.22 36.56 -1.87
C VAL A 377 -2.34 37.56 -1.57
N MET A 378 -2.33 38.23 -0.41
CA MET A 378 -3.35 39.26 -0.11
C MET A 378 -3.26 40.49 -1.02
N HIS A 379 -2.06 40.90 -1.46
CA HIS A 379 -1.90 41.96 -2.46
C HIS A 379 -2.37 41.53 -3.87
N ASN A 380 -2.06 40.31 -4.29
CA ASN A 380 -2.49 39.79 -5.59
C ASN A 380 -3.99 39.48 -5.62
N ASN A 381 -4.56 38.96 -4.52
CA ASN A 381 -6.00 38.74 -4.36
C ASN A 381 -6.76 40.07 -4.20
N ALA A 382 -6.15 41.10 -3.59
CA ALA A 382 -6.68 42.46 -3.63
C ALA A 382 -6.72 43.02 -5.06
N ARG A 383 -5.65 42.82 -5.86
CA ARG A 383 -5.66 43.17 -7.29
C ARG A 383 -6.67 42.34 -8.10
N LEU A 384 -6.87 41.07 -7.75
CA LEU A 384 -7.93 40.24 -8.33
C LEU A 384 -9.31 40.83 -8.00
N ALA A 385 -9.54 41.23 -6.75
CA ALA A 385 -10.79 41.83 -6.31
C ALA A 385 -11.07 43.18 -7.00
N GLU A 386 -10.07 44.06 -7.09
CA GLU A 386 -10.18 45.36 -7.77
C GLU A 386 -10.52 45.26 -9.27
N VAL A 387 -10.11 44.17 -9.93
CA VAL A 387 -10.24 43.99 -11.39
C VAL A 387 -11.39 43.04 -11.79
N TRP A 388 -11.79 42.09 -10.93
CA TRP A 388 -12.72 41.01 -11.30
C TRP A 388 -13.88 40.76 -10.32
N LEU A 389 -13.98 41.50 -9.21
CA LEU A 389 -15.09 41.35 -8.25
C LEU A 389 -16.00 42.58 -8.19
N ASP A 390 -15.81 43.59 -9.04
CA ASP A 390 -16.67 44.77 -9.19
C ASP A 390 -17.12 45.41 -7.86
N GLU A 391 -18.40 45.28 -7.49
CA GLU A 391 -18.99 45.76 -6.23
C GLU A 391 -18.67 44.84 -5.02
N TRP A 392 -18.43 43.54 -5.25
CA TRP A 392 -18.17 42.51 -4.25
C TRP A 392 -16.76 42.58 -3.64
N LYS A 393 -15.85 43.36 -4.23
CA LYS A 393 -14.49 43.54 -3.69
C LYS A 393 -14.46 44.11 -2.27
N ASP A 394 -15.43 44.94 -1.91
CA ASP A 394 -15.52 45.48 -0.55
C ASP A 394 -15.81 44.38 0.50
N PHE A 395 -16.51 43.31 0.10
CA PHE A 395 -16.70 42.12 0.93
C PHE A 395 -15.39 41.34 1.11
N TYR A 396 -14.62 41.15 0.02
CA TYR A 396 -13.28 40.55 0.08
C TYR A 396 -12.35 41.32 1.04
N TYR A 397 -12.33 42.66 0.98
CA TYR A 397 -11.52 43.50 1.87
C TYR A 397 -11.96 43.44 3.34
N LYS A 398 -13.26 43.24 3.61
CA LYS A 398 -13.80 43.09 4.98
C LYS A 398 -13.53 41.71 5.57
N MET A 399 -13.57 40.64 4.76
CA MET A 399 -13.09 39.32 5.17
C MET A 399 -11.56 39.27 5.37
N ASN A 400 -10.80 40.08 4.63
CA ASN A 400 -9.33 40.04 4.63
C ASN A 400 -8.72 41.42 4.99
N PRO A 401 -8.94 41.94 6.23
CA PRO A 401 -8.61 43.31 6.61
C PRO A 401 -7.10 43.65 6.61
N GLY A 402 -6.21 42.67 6.41
CA GLY A 402 -4.78 42.88 6.16
C GLY A 402 -4.44 43.25 4.70
N SER A 403 -5.43 43.39 3.81
CA SER A 403 -5.25 43.69 2.39
C SER A 403 -5.20 45.20 2.12
N PRO A 404 -4.25 45.71 1.31
CA PRO A 404 -4.13 47.15 1.04
C PRO A 404 -5.27 47.66 0.14
N LYS A 405 -5.97 48.71 0.60
CA LYS A 405 -7.24 49.18 0.01
C LYS A 405 -7.14 50.19 -1.15
N HIS A 406 -5.94 50.61 -1.54
CA HIS A 406 -5.76 51.59 -2.62
C HIS A 406 -4.56 51.21 -3.51
N THR A 407 -4.81 50.84 -4.77
CA THR A 407 -3.77 50.64 -5.80
C THR A 407 -4.41 50.84 -7.18
N CYS A 408 -4.28 52.03 -7.76
CA CYS A 408 -4.74 52.29 -9.12
C CYS A 408 -3.86 51.55 -10.13
N ILE A 409 -4.45 50.82 -11.08
CA ILE A 409 -3.74 50.07 -12.12
C ILE A 409 -4.43 50.32 -13.48
N TRP A 410 -3.63 50.64 -14.49
CA TRP A 410 -4.09 50.80 -15.88
C TRP A 410 -4.18 49.45 -16.60
N MET A 411 -5.15 49.28 -17.49
CA MET A 411 -5.31 48.08 -18.30
C MET A 411 -4.35 48.05 -19.49
N CYS A 412 -3.60 46.96 -19.66
CA CYS A 412 -3.16 46.43 -20.96
C CYS A 412 -2.69 44.96 -20.83
N GLY A 413 -2.81 44.19 -21.92
CA GLY A 413 -2.90 42.71 -21.90
C GLY A 413 -1.79 41.88 -21.22
N GLY A 414 -2.22 40.79 -20.57
CA GLY A 414 -1.38 39.72 -19.97
C GLY A 414 -2.22 38.74 -19.12
N SER A 415 -1.74 37.51 -18.86
CA SER A 415 -2.53 36.44 -18.18
C SER A 415 -1.68 35.44 -17.35
N VAL A 416 -2.38 34.53 -16.62
CA VAL A 416 -1.92 33.29 -15.90
C VAL A 416 -1.80 33.35 -14.33
N GLU A 417 -2.08 32.20 -13.69
CA GLU A 417 -2.34 31.94 -12.24
C GLU A 417 -1.10 31.32 -11.49
N ILE A 418 -1.07 30.54 -10.38
CA ILE A 418 -2.00 29.58 -9.72
C ILE A 418 -2.08 29.74 -8.17
N VAL A 419 -3.26 29.42 -7.59
CA VAL A 419 -3.69 29.41 -6.16
C VAL A 419 -3.03 28.34 -5.25
N THR A 420 -3.31 28.38 -3.92
CA THR A 420 -3.50 27.27 -2.93
C THR A 420 -2.56 27.14 -1.70
N CYS A 421 -3.07 26.56 -0.61
CA CYS A 421 -2.33 26.06 0.56
C CYS A 421 -3.09 24.93 1.30
N SER A 422 -2.43 23.81 1.63
CA SER A 422 -3.00 22.66 2.38
C SER A 422 -1.89 21.75 2.96
N HIS A 423 -2.26 20.69 3.71
CA HIS A 423 -1.43 19.89 4.63
C HIS A 423 -1.95 18.42 4.65
N VAL A 424 -1.17 17.31 4.77
CA VAL A 424 0.28 17.00 4.76
C VAL A 424 0.45 15.60 4.10
N GLY A 425 1.67 15.14 3.79
CA GLY A 425 1.94 13.72 3.44
C GLY A 425 3.39 13.45 2.98
N HIS A 426 3.74 12.16 2.81
CA HIS A 426 5.04 11.70 2.27
C HIS A 426 5.44 12.46 0.98
N VAL A 427 6.68 12.95 0.92
CA VAL A 427 7.16 13.77 -0.20
C VAL A 427 8.00 12.95 -1.18
N PHE A 428 7.42 12.70 -2.35
CA PHE A 428 8.13 12.98 -3.60
C PHE A 428 7.46 14.22 -4.24
N ARG A 429 8.23 15.00 -4.99
CA ARG A 429 7.85 16.35 -5.44
C ARG A 429 6.53 16.36 -6.25
N LYS A 430 5.52 17.10 -5.79
CA LYS A 430 4.28 17.41 -6.56
C LYS A 430 4.46 18.54 -7.58
N SER A 431 5.46 19.38 -7.37
CA SER A 431 5.88 20.46 -8.27
C SER A 431 7.39 20.63 -8.13
N THR A 432 8.04 21.18 -9.15
CA THR A 432 9.50 21.35 -9.12
C THR A 432 9.92 22.47 -8.15
N PRO A 433 11.18 22.50 -7.68
CA PRO A 433 11.70 23.62 -6.90
C PRO A 433 11.92 24.90 -7.73
N TYR A 434 11.39 24.99 -8.94
CA TYR A 434 11.56 26.13 -9.83
C TYR A 434 10.22 26.58 -10.43
N THR A 435 10.06 27.89 -10.56
CA THR A 435 9.04 28.50 -11.43
C THR A 435 9.47 28.40 -12.90
N PHE A 436 8.51 28.45 -13.82
CA PHE A 436 8.75 28.45 -15.27
C PHE A 436 7.76 29.40 -15.96
N PRO A 437 8.10 29.99 -17.12
CA PRO A 437 7.12 30.53 -18.05
C PRO A 437 6.06 29.47 -18.38
N GLY A 438 4.78 29.85 -18.50
CA GLY A 438 3.67 28.91 -18.74
C GLY A 438 3.30 27.99 -17.56
N GLY A 439 4.14 27.89 -16.53
CA GLY A 439 3.89 27.11 -15.32
C GLY A 439 4.21 25.61 -15.43
N THR A 440 4.42 24.98 -14.27
CA THR A 440 4.88 23.57 -14.17
C THR A 440 3.94 22.57 -14.84
N GLY A 441 2.62 22.80 -14.79
CA GLY A 441 1.64 21.90 -15.39
C GLY A 441 1.74 21.82 -16.91
N HIS A 442 2.00 22.95 -17.58
CA HIS A 442 2.14 23.02 -19.04
C HIS A 442 3.32 22.17 -19.52
N ILE A 443 4.50 22.36 -18.91
CA ILE A 443 5.74 21.67 -19.29
C ILE A 443 5.66 20.16 -19.07
N ILE A 444 5.13 19.71 -17.91
CA ILE A 444 4.98 18.28 -17.64
C ILE A 444 3.97 17.65 -18.61
N ASN A 445 2.88 18.36 -18.95
CA ASN A 445 1.91 17.92 -19.93
C ASN A 445 2.48 17.88 -21.35
N HIS A 446 3.30 18.86 -21.75
CA HIS A 446 4.02 18.90 -23.02
C HIS A 446 4.92 17.67 -23.18
N ASN A 447 5.85 17.45 -22.24
CA ASN A 447 6.81 16.33 -22.31
C ASN A 447 6.09 14.98 -22.30
N ASN A 448 5.10 14.81 -21.42
CA ASN A 448 4.34 13.57 -21.36
C ASN A 448 3.46 13.34 -22.60
N ALA A 449 2.98 14.40 -23.26
CA ALA A 449 2.29 14.31 -24.55
C ALA A 449 3.24 13.92 -25.70
N ARG A 450 4.45 14.49 -25.74
CA ARG A 450 5.51 14.06 -26.69
C ARG A 450 5.85 12.58 -26.53
N LEU A 451 6.06 12.14 -25.29
CA LEU A 451 6.25 10.73 -24.93
C LEU A 451 5.06 9.87 -25.41
N ALA A 452 3.83 10.29 -25.10
CA ALA A 452 2.62 9.56 -25.44
C ALA A 452 2.44 9.34 -26.95
N GLU A 453 2.68 10.38 -27.76
CA GLU A 453 2.57 10.32 -29.22
C GLU A 453 3.63 9.43 -29.91
N VAL A 454 4.78 9.19 -29.27
CA VAL A 454 5.88 8.40 -29.84
C VAL A 454 5.91 6.97 -29.31
N TRP A 455 5.62 6.74 -28.03
CA TRP A 455 5.92 5.48 -27.34
C TRP A 455 4.71 4.70 -26.79
N LEU A 456 3.52 5.31 -26.64
CA LEU A 456 2.36 4.62 -26.06
C LEU A 456 1.41 3.97 -27.08
N ASP A 457 1.73 4.04 -28.37
CA ASP A 457 0.88 3.52 -29.46
C ASP A 457 -0.58 3.96 -29.34
N HIS A 458 -1.53 3.02 -29.17
CA HIS A 458 -2.95 3.34 -28.98
C HIS A 458 -3.31 3.65 -27.51
N TRP A 459 -2.48 3.28 -26.53
CA TRP A 459 -2.68 3.64 -25.11
C TRP A 459 -2.49 5.14 -24.85
N LYS A 460 -1.93 5.91 -25.79
CA LYS A 460 -1.95 7.37 -25.73
C LYS A 460 -3.36 7.94 -25.59
N HIS A 461 -4.37 7.29 -26.19
CA HIS A 461 -5.77 7.71 -26.07
C HIS A 461 -6.31 7.55 -24.63
N PHE A 462 -5.87 6.51 -23.92
CA PHE A 462 -6.16 6.33 -22.48
C PHE A 462 -5.45 7.40 -21.64
N TYR A 463 -4.19 7.70 -21.94
CA TYR A 463 -3.45 8.77 -21.29
C TYR A 463 -4.13 10.14 -21.45
N TYR A 464 -4.48 10.55 -22.68
CA TYR A 464 -5.15 11.84 -22.92
C TYR A 464 -6.56 11.91 -22.37
N ALA A 465 -7.25 10.77 -22.24
CA ALA A 465 -8.56 10.73 -21.58
C ALA A 465 -8.42 10.97 -20.06
N ILE A 466 -7.43 10.37 -19.39
CA ILE A 466 -7.19 10.55 -17.94
C ILE A 466 -6.49 11.89 -17.62
N ASN A 467 -5.62 12.40 -18.51
CA ASN A 467 -4.98 13.70 -18.38
C ASN A 467 -5.37 14.64 -19.54
N PRO A 468 -6.59 15.22 -19.52
CA PRO A 468 -7.05 16.12 -20.58
C PRO A 468 -6.23 17.42 -20.66
N GLY A 469 -5.55 17.81 -19.57
CA GLY A 469 -4.60 18.92 -19.57
C GLY A 469 -3.40 18.70 -20.50
N ALA A 470 -3.11 17.47 -20.91
CA ALA A 470 -2.10 17.16 -21.94
C ALA A 470 -2.65 17.06 -23.36
N ARG A 471 -3.97 16.98 -23.54
CA ARG A 471 -4.61 16.95 -24.87
C ARG A 471 -4.54 18.31 -25.58
N ASN A 472 -4.58 19.40 -24.81
CA ASN A 472 -4.68 20.76 -25.31
C ASN A 472 -3.34 21.51 -25.31
N VAL A 473 -2.22 20.82 -25.07
CA VAL A 473 -0.88 21.38 -25.11
C VAL A 473 -0.25 21.06 -26.47
N GLU A 474 0.35 22.07 -27.09
CA GLU A 474 1.08 21.91 -28.35
C GLU A 474 2.26 20.94 -28.14
N VAL A 475 2.34 19.86 -28.92
CA VAL A 475 3.39 18.83 -28.76
C VAL A 475 4.70 19.18 -29.48
N GLY A 476 4.70 20.17 -30.37
CA GLY A 476 5.82 20.44 -31.28
C GLY A 476 6.06 19.31 -32.30
N ASP A 477 7.15 19.37 -33.06
CA ASP A 477 7.46 18.33 -34.03
C ASP A 477 7.97 17.03 -33.37
N LEU A 478 7.48 15.90 -33.87
CA LEU A 478 7.77 14.54 -33.43
C LEU A 478 8.30 13.65 -34.57
N THR A 479 8.41 14.20 -35.78
CA THR A 479 8.78 13.50 -37.02
C THR A 479 10.04 12.66 -36.83
N ASP A 480 11.12 13.25 -36.29
CA ASP A 480 12.38 12.53 -36.15
C ASP A 480 12.39 11.53 -34.99
N ARG A 481 11.57 11.74 -33.93
CA ARG A 481 11.37 10.73 -32.87
C ARG A 481 10.61 9.51 -33.39
N LYS A 482 9.65 9.70 -34.30
CA LYS A 482 8.90 8.61 -34.96
C LYS A 482 9.79 7.85 -35.97
N LYS A 483 10.51 8.55 -36.86
CA LYS A 483 11.53 7.96 -37.75
C LYS A 483 12.64 7.21 -36.99
N LEU A 484 13.04 7.70 -35.82
CA LEU A 484 14.03 7.05 -34.95
C LEU A 484 13.52 5.69 -34.44
N ARG A 485 12.27 5.63 -33.95
CA ARG A 485 11.63 4.40 -33.49
C ARG A 485 11.48 3.37 -34.62
N GLU A 486 11.13 3.83 -35.82
CA GLU A 486 11.05 2.99 -37.04
C GLU A 486 12.43 2.45 -37.45
N ARG A 487 13.45 3.32 -37.52
CA ARG A 487 14.84 2.99 -37.89
C ARG A 487 15.45 1.92 -36.97
N LEU A 488 15.24 2.08 -35.67
CA LEU A 488 15.68 1.15 -34.63
C LEU A 488 14.81 -0.12 -34.55
N LYS A 489 13.75 -0.23 -35.34
CA LYS A 489 12.79 -1.36 -35.37
C LYS A 489 12.26 -1.71 -33.98
N CYS A 490 12.00 -0.69 -33.17
CA CYS A 490 11.56 -0.89 -31.79
C CYS A 490 10.19 -1.56 -31.73
N LYS A 491 10.00 -2.39 -30.71
CA LYS A 491 8.77 -3.13 -30.46
C LYS A 491 7.59 -2.21 -30.11
N ASP A 492 6.40 -2.77 -30.08
CA ASP A 492 5.20 -2.05 -29.66
C ASP A 492 5.10 -1.94 -28.13
N PHE A 493 4.24 -1.02 -27.69
CA PHE A 493 4.00 -0.80 -26.26
C PHE A 493 3.23 -1.97 -25.61
N ARG A 494 2.52 -2.77 -26.43
CA ARG A 494 1.89 -4.01 -25.99
C ARG A 494 2.93 -5.00 -25.49
N TRP A 495 3.97 -5.27 -26.29
CA TRP A 495 5.08 -6.14 -25.92
C TRP A 495 5.76 -5.65 -24.63
N TYR A 496 5.97 -4.34 -24.48
CA TYR A 496 6.54 -3.77 -23.25
C TYR A 496 5.68 -4.08 -22.01
N LEU A 497 4.36 -3.89 -22.08
CA LEU A 497 3.45 -4.24 -20.99
C LEU A 497 3.38 -5.76 -20.74
N GLU A 498 3.41 -6.59 -21.78
CA GLU A 498 3.31 -8.05 -21.63
C GLU A 498 4.60 -8.70 -21.11
N ASN A 499 5.78 -8.14 -21.40
CA ASN A 499 7.08 -8.79 -21.16
C ASN A 499 7.92 -8.10 -20.07
N ILE A 500 7.91 -6.76 -20.03
CA ILE A 500 8.73 -5.97 -19.10
C ILE A 500 7.95 -5.66 -17.82
N TYR A 501 6.71 -5.16 -17.97
CA TYR A 501 5.88 -4.72 -16.83
C TYR A 501 4.46 -5.34 -16.78
N PRO A 502 4.31 -6.68 -16.83
CA PRO A 502 3.02 -7.36 -16.71
C PRO A 502 2.34 -7.18 -15.33
N GLU A 503 3.06 -6.65 -14.34
CA GLU A 503 2.52 -6.25 -13.04
C GLU A 503 1.78 -4.89 -13.06
N SER A 504 1.80 -4.20 -14.21
CA SER A 504 1.06 -2.95 -14.43
C SER A 504 -0.44 -3.14 -14.24
N GLN A 505 -1.11 -2.13 -13.69
CA GLN A 505 -2.56 -2.15 -13.44
C GLN A 505 -3.41 -1.85 -14.69
N MET A 506 -2.78 -1.79 -15.87
CA MET A 506 -3.47 -1.53 -17.14
C MET A 506 -4.14 -2.79 -17.70
N PRO A 507 -5.41 -2.73 -18.13
CA PRO A 507 -5.97 -3.72 -19.04
C PRO A 507 -5.25 -3.68 -20.39
N LEU A 508 -4.54 -4.77 -20.71
CA LEU A 508 -4.05 -5.02 -22.08
C LEU A 508 -5.20 -4.99 -23.10
N ASP A 509 -6.39 -5.42 -22.69
CA ASP A 509 -7.60 -5.45 -23.51
C ASP A 509 -8.82 -4.87 -22.75
N PHE A 510 -9.57 -3.97 -23.39
CA PHE A 510 -10.80 -3.38 -22.87
C PHE A 510 -11.93 -3.39 -23.92
N TYR A 511 -13.17 -3.38 -23.45
CA TYR A 511 -14.39 -3.30 -24.27
C TYR A 511 -14.83 -1.85 -24.53
N TYR A 512 -14.59 -0.95 -23.56
CA TYR A 512 -14.98 0.46 -23.64
C TYR A 512 -13.99 1.37 -22.92
N LEU A 513 -13.89 2.62 -23.38
CA LEU A 513 -13.16 3.73 -22.77
C LEU A 513 -13.92 5.04 -23.04
N GLY A 514 -14.28 5.79 -21.99
CA GLY A 514 -14.94 7.09 -22.12
C GLY A 514 -15.83 7.47 -20.92
N GLU A 515 -16.74 8.42 -21.15
CA GLU A 515 -17.72 8.90 -20.16
C GLU A 515 -18.95 7.97 -20.10
N ILE A 516 -19.36 7.56 -18.89
CA ILE A 516 -20.50 6.66 -18.69
C ILE A 516 -21.75 7.49 -18.33
N LYS A 517 -22.62 7.73 -19.31
CA LYS A 517 -23.75 8.67 -19.24
C LYS A 517 -25.09 8.00 -18.87
N ASN A 518 -25.84 8.52 -17.91
CA ASN A 518 -27.18 8.01 -17.58
C ASN A 518 -28.22 8.36 -18.65
N GLY A 519 -29.07 7.41 -19.01
CA GLY A 519 -30.08 7.53 -20.07
C GLY A 519 -31.29 8.39 -19.69
N GLU A 520 -31.56 8.62 -18.41
CA GLU A 520 -32.68 9.46 -17.94
C GLU A 520 -32.22 10.89 -17.66
N THR A 521 -31.25 11.06 -16.75
CA THR A 521 -30.81 12.39 -16.29
C THR A 521 -29.80 13.06 -17.20
N GLN A 522 -29.25 12.34 -18.18
CA GLN A 522 -28.19 12.82 -19.09
C GLN A 522 -26.90 13.29 -18.37
N THR A 523 -26.72 12.92 -17.10
CA THR A 523 -25.53 13.14 -16.27
C THR A 523 -24.58 11.93 -16.31
N CYS A 524 -23.30 12.14 -16.04
CA CYS A 524 -22.23 11.13 -16.21
C CYS A 524 -21.68 10.68 -14.86
N LEU A 525 -21.25 9.41 -14.75
CA LEU A 525 -20.45 8.98 -13.61
C LEU A 525 -19.22 9.87 -13.47
N ASP A 526 -18.92 10.25 -12.23
CA ASP A 526 -17.86 11.21 -11.93
C ASP A 526 -17.15 10.78 -10.63
N THR A 527 -15.83 10.85 -10.64
CA THR A 527 -15.04 10.64 -9.42
C THR A 527 -15.12 11.81 -8.45
N LEU A 528 -15.57 13.00 -8.88
CA LEU A 528 -15.66 14.24 -8.09
C LEU A 528 -14.33 14.65 -7.43
N GLY A 529 -13.20 14.12 -7.89
CA GLY A 529 -11.88 14.26 -7.25
C GLY A 529 -11.68 13.39 -5.99
N HIS A 530 -12.62 12.50 -5.69
CA HIS A 530 -12.55 11.53 -4.60
C HIS A 530 -11.43 10.49 -4.79
N LYS A 531 -11.05 9.85 -3.70
CA LYS A 531 -9.87 8.96 -3.57
C LYS A 531 -10.28 7.53 -3.23
N ASN A 532 -9.28 6.65 -3.21
CA ASN A 532 -9.44 5.25 -2.77
C ASN A 532 -10.11 5.17 -1.38
N GLY A 533 -11.30 4.55 -1.32
CA GLY A 533 -12.13 4.34 -0.13
C GLY A 533 -13.41 5.20 -0.09
N GLU A 534 -13.47 6.24 -0.91
CA GLU A 534 -14.57 7.21 -0.99
C GLU A 534 -15.62 6.77 -2.05
N ASN A 535 -16.82 7.35 -2.00
CA ASN A 535 -17.93 6.99 -2.89
C ASN A 535 -17.69 7.53 -4.32
N ILE A 536 -18.18 6.82 -5.34
CA ILE A 536 -18.34 7.40 -6.69
C ILE A 536 -19.53 8.38 -6.69
N GLY A 537 -19.51 9.38 -7.56
CA GLY A 537 -20.60 10.32 -7.76
C GLY A 537 -21.17 10.31 -9.18
N ILE A 538 -22.08 11.25 -9.43
CA ILE A 538 -22.55 11.63 -10.76
C ILE A 538 -22.39 13.16 -10.92
N GLY A 539 -22.01 13.60 -12.11
CA GLY A 539 -21.80 15.01 -12.47
C GLY A 539 -22.47 15.37 -13.80
N GLY A 540 -22.50 16.66 -14.15
CA GLY A 540 -22.89 17.07 -15.50
C GLY A 540 -21.87 16.54 -16.51
N CYS A 541 -22.32 15.80 -17.54
CA CYS A 541 -21.43 15.29 -18.58
C CYS A 541 -20.72 16.46 -19.29
N HIS A 542 -19.40 16.53 -19.19
CA HIS A 542 -18.65 17.70 -19.67
C HIS A 542 -17.81 17.46 -20.92
N GLY A 543 -17.56 16.21 -21.34
CA GLY A 543 -16.67 15.88 -22.46
C GLY A 543 -15.18 16.19 -22.22
N LEU A 544 -14.85 16.84 -21.11
CA LEU A 544 -13.50 17.26 -20.74
C LEU A 544 -12.61 16.11 -20.26
N GLY A 545 -13.16 14.92 -20.04
CA GLY A 545 -12.39 13.74 -19.61
C GLY A 545 -11.98 13.78 -18.13
N GLY A 546 -10.79 13.28 -17.80
CA GLY A 546 -10.26 13.27 -16.43
C GLY A 546 -11.15 12.50 -15.46
N ASN A 547 -11.85 13.22 -14.58
CA ASN A 547 -12.65 12.65 -13.50
C ASN A 547 -13.88 11.84 -13.96
N GLN A 548 -14.33 12.01 -15.21
CA GLN A 548 -15.48 11.28 -15.78
C GLN A 548 -15.06 10.12 -16.71
N VAL A 549 -13.76 9.80 -16.82
CA VAL A 549 -13.27 8.75 -17.73
C VAL A 549 -13.14 7.40 -17.03
N PHE A 550 -13.82 6.41 -17.61
CA PHE A 550 -13.74 5.02 -17.16
C PHE A 550 -13.39 4.10 -18.33
N ALA A 551 -12.64 3.05 -18.04
CA ALA A 551 -12.46 1.90 -18.94
C ALA A 551 -13.23 0.69 -18.41
N TYR A 552 -13.87 -0.06 -19.29
CA TYR A 552 -14.52 -1.34 -18.99
C TYR A 552 -13.70 -2.48 -19.59
N THR A 553 -13.10 -3.32 -18.74
CA THR A 553 -12.02 -4.24 -19.14
C THR A 553 -12.53 -5.61 -19.58
N LYS A 554 -11.71 -6.40 -20.31
CA LYS A 554 -12.01 -7.83 -20.54
C LYS A 554 -12.13 -8.65 -19.24
N ARG A 555 -11.59 -8.16 -18.11
CA ARG A 555 -11.73 -8.76 -16.77
C ARG A 555 -13.03 -8.35 -16.06
N GLN A 556 -14.01 -7.77 -16.77
CA GLN A 556 -15.29 -7.31 -16.24
C GLN A 556 -15.16 -6.19 -15.18
N GLN A 557 -14.06 -5.42 -15.17
CA GLN A 557 -13.87 -4.32 -14.22
C GLN A 557 -14.22 -2.97 -14.87
N ILE A 558 -14.83 -2.05 -14.12
CA ILE A 558 -14.95 -0.63 -14.51
C ILE A 558 -13.92 0.15 -13.70
N MET A 559 -13.01 0.86 -14.36
CA MET A 559 -11.82 1.43 -13.72
C MET A 559 -11.50 2.86 -14.16
N CYS A 560 -10.87 3.63 -13.26
CA CYS A 560 -10.35 4.97 -13.46
C CYS A 560 -8.98 5.08 -12.75
N ASP A 561 -7.92 5.34 -13.52
CA ASP A 561 -6.52 5.38 -13.06
C ASP A 561 -6.11 4.06 -12.35
N GLU A 562 -5.74 4.09 -11.06
CA GLU A 562 -5.39 2.89 -10.27
C GLU A 562 -6.60 2.28 -9.51
N ASN A 563 -7.81 2.84 -9.67
CA ASN A 563 -9.02 2.46 -8.91
C ASN A 563 -10.09 1.82 -9.80
N CYS A 564 -10.89 0.93 -9.20
CA CYS A 564 -12.03 0.24 -9.78
C CYS A 564 -13.32 0.64 -9.04
N LEU A 565 -14.47 0.56 -9.74
CA LEU A 565 -15.77 0.64 -9.10
C LEU A 565 -16.03 -0.62 -8.26
N ASP A 566 -16.33 -0.41 -6.99
CA ASP A 566 -16.39 -1.43 -5.96
C ASP A 566 -17.68 -1.27 -5.14
N ALA A 567 -18.45 -2.34 -4.94
CA ALA A 567 -19.67 -2.31 -4.13
C ALA A 567 -19.76 -3.51 -3.19
N LEU A 568 -19.54 -3.28 -1.90
CA LEU A 568 -19.63 -4.32 -0.86
C LEU A 568 -21.06 -4.57 -0.36
N PRO A 569 -21.92 -3.56 -0.12
CA PRO A 569 -23.33 -3.80 0.20
C PRO A 569 -24.14 -4.05 -1.08
N PRO A 570 -25.17 -4.91 -1.07
CA PRO A 570 -25.97 -5.21 -2.28
C PRO A 570 -26.57 -3.99 -2.96
N ASP A 571 -26.91 -2.96 -2.17
CA ASP A 571 -27.60 -1.73 -2.58
C ASP A 571 -26.66 -0.53 -2.78
N GLY A 572 -25.36 -0.72 -2.60
CA GLY A 572 -24.36 0.36 -2.55
C GLY A 572 -24.21 0.98 -1.15
N PRO A 573 -23.48 2.11 -1.02
CA PRO A 573 -22.92 2.94 -2.09
C PRO A 573 -21.83 2.24 -2.90
N VAL A 574 -21.70 2.64 -4.16
CA VAL A 574 -20.56 2.26 -5.01
C VAL A 574 -19.37 3.17 -4.68
N LYS A 575 -18.16 2.61 -4.67
CA LYS A 575 -16.93 3.26 -4.22
C LYS A 575 -15.82 3.16 -5.25
N LEU A 576 -14.83 4.04 -5.12
CA LEU A 576 -13.54 3.94 -5.78
C LEU A 576 -12.59 3.18 -4.86
N VAL A 577 -12.18 1.96 -5.22
CA VAL A 577 -11.22 1.15 -4.46
C VAL A 577 -10.13 0.67 -5.41
N ARG A 578 -8.87 0.64 -4.96
CA ARG A 578 -7.74 0.18 -5.76
C ARG A 578 -8.07 -1.14 -6.46
N CYS A 579 -7.83 -1.22 -7.77
CA CYS A 579 -8.11 -2.43 -8.53
C CYS A 579 -7.30 -3.60 -7.95
N HIS A 580 -7.96 -4.72 -7.62
CA HIS A 580 -7.30 -5.94 -7.14
C HIS A 580 -7.34 -7.10 -8.15
N GLY A 581 -8.16 -7.00 -9.21
CA GLY A 581 -8.16 -7.95 -10.33
C GLY A 581 -8.73 -9.34 -10.04
N LEU A 582 -9.38 -9.53 -8.88
CA LEU A 582 -9.98 -10.80 -8.43
C LEU A 582 -11.48 -10.93 -8.79
N GLY A 583 -12.05 -9.94 -9.50
CA GLY A 583 -13.49 -9.90 -9.82
C GLY A 583 -14.37 -9.58 -8.59
N GLY A 584 -15.48 -10.31 -8.43
CA GLY A 584 -16.36 -10.22 -7.27
C GLY A 584 -17.08 -8.87 -7.14
N ASN A 585 -16.81 -8.16 -6.04
CA ASN A 585 -17.31 -6.80 -5.74
C ASN A 585 -16.75 -5.71 -6.68
N GLN A 586 -15.75 -6.03 -7.49
CA GLN A 586 -15.25 -5.18 -8.59
C GLN A 586 -15.64 -5.69 -9.98
N ALA A 587 -16.54 -6.69 -10.08
CA ALA A 587 -16.99 -7.26 -11.35
C ALA A 587 -18.36 -6.72 -11.78
N TRP A 588 -18.45 -6.32 -13.05
CA TRP A 588 -19.56 -5.65 -13.69
C TRP A 588 -19.80 -6.23 -15.08
N VAL A 589 -21.07 -6.39 -15.48
CA VAL A 589 -21.45 -6.83 -16.83
C VAL A 589 -22.30 -5.74 -17.47
N TYR A 590 -21.85 -5.23 -18.61
CA TYR A 590 -22.62 -4.29 -19.43
C TYR A 590 -23.44 -5.04 -20.49
N SER A 591 -24.77 -4.86 -20.49
CA SER A 591 -25.61 -5.28 -21.63
C SER A 591 -25.68 -4.16 -22.66
N ASN A 592 -25.12 -4.36 -23.86
CA ASN A 592 -25.25 -3.37 -24.93
C ASN A 592 -26.68 -3.29 -25.51
N LYS A 593 -27.49 -4.33 -25.31
CA LYS A 593 -28.90 -4.38 -25.76
C LYS A 593 -29.79 -3.56 -24.83
N ASP A 594 -29.69 -3.84 -23.54
CA ASP A 594 -30.58 -3.29 -22.50
C ASP A 594 -29.97 -2.03 -21.85
N LYS A 595 -28.70 -1.72 -22.18
CA LYS A 595 -27.87 -0.60 -21.69
C LYS A 595 -27.64 -0.60 -20.18
N THR A 596 -27.86 -1.72 -19.51
CA THR A 596 -27.70 -1.83 -18.06
C THR A 596 -26.26 -2.18 -17.65
N LEU A 597 -25.82 -1.63 -16.52
CA LEU A 597 -24.60 -2.04 -15.82
C LEU A 597 -24.98 -2.91 -14.62
N LEU A 598 -24.87 -4.23 -14.79
CA LEU A 598 -25.14 -5.23 -13.78
C LEU A 598 -23.90 -5.41 -12.89
N HIS A 599 -24.03 -5.17 -11.58
CA HIS A 599 -23.00 -5.55 -10.61
C HIS A 599 -23.07 -7.07 -10.38
N VAL A 600 -21.99 -7.80 -10.71
CA VAL A 600 -22.01 -9.27 -10.80
C VAL A 600 -22.26 -9.93 -9.45
N SER A 601 -21.67 -9.42 -8.37
CA SER A 601 -21.78 -10.05 -7.05
C SER A 601 -23.12 -9.78 -6.33
N SER A 602 -23.84 -8.69 -6.64
CA SER A 602 -25.17 -8.43 -6.06
C SER A 602 -26.35 -8.67 -7.01
N ASN A 603 -26.09 -8.94 -8.31
CA ASN A 603 -27.10 -9.06 -9.37
C ASN A 603 -28.07 -7.85 -9.44
N ARG A 604 -27.59 -6.67 -9.04
CA ARG A 604 -28.34 -5.41 -9.07
C ARG A 604 -27.75 -4.46 -10.11
N CYS A 605 -28.59 -3.62 -10.68
CA CYS A 605 -28.21 -2.68 -11.72
C CYS A 605 -27.79 -1.35 -11.09
N LEU A 606 -26.72 -0.77 -11.62
CA LEU A 606 -26.32 0.59 -11.30
C LEU A 606 -27.47 1.54 -11.68
N THR A 607 -27.86 2.38 -10.74
CA THR A 607 -29.03 3.26 -10.85
C THR A 607 -28.59 4.69 -10.60
N LYS A 608 -29.22 5.65 -11.30
CA LYS A 608 -29.06 7.08 -10.99
C LYS A 608 -29.30 7.36 -9.49
N PRO A 609 -28.80 8.48 -8.93
CA PRO A 609 -29.04 8.84 -7.55
C PRO A 609 -30.52 9.04 -7.18
N SER A 610 -30.82 8.98 -5.89
CA SER A 610 -32.18 9.21 -5.38
C SER A 610 -32.51 10.71 -5.34
N LEU A 611 -33.78 11.05 -5.06
CA LEU A 611 -34.16 12.43 -4.74
C LEU A 611 -33.67 12.89 -3.35
N SER A 612 -33.19 11.95 -2.51
CA SER A 612 -32.68 12.22 -1.16
C SER A 612 -31.15 12.41 -1.10
N ASP A 613 -30.42 11.88 -2.07
CA ASP A 613 -29.00 12.14 -2.32
C ASP A 613 -28.81 12.25 -3.84
N PRO A 614 -28.70 13.48 -4.40
CA PRO A 614 -28.73 13.70 -5.84
C PRO A 614 -27.38 13.44 -6.53
N THR A 615 -26.30 13.13 -5.79
CA THR A 615 -24.97 12.89 -6.37
C THR A 615 -24.52 11.43 -6.28
N LEU A 616 -25.08 10.62 -5.37
CA LEU A 616 -24.65 9.25 -5.11
C LEU A 616 -25.42 8.19 -5.93
N PRO A 617 -24.84 7.57 -6.97
CA PRO A 617 -25.45 6.43 -7.65
C PRO A 617 -25.44 5.17 -6.76
N ILE A 618 -26.53 4.41 -6.84
CA ILE A 618 -26.81 3.26 -5.97
C ILE A 618 -27.11 2.00 -6.78
N LEU A 619 -27.13 0.83 -6.13
CA LEU A 619 -27.52 -0.43 -6.77
C LEU A 619 -28.97 -0.74 -6.42
N THR A 620 -29.81 -0.99 -7.44
CA THR A 620 -31.20 -1.41 -7.22
C THR A 620 -31.56 -2.62 -8.10
N ALA A 621 -32.67 -3.30 -7.79
CA ALA A 621 -33.13 -4.45 -8.58
C ALA A 621 -33.30 -4.06 -10.06
N CYS A 622 -32.77 -4.85 -10.98
CA CYS A 622 -32.79 -4.54 -12.41
C CYS A 622 -34.23 -4.48 -12.94
N ASP A 623 -34.68 -3.30 -13.36
CA ASP A 623 -36.03 -3.03 -13.89
C ASP A 623 -36.02 -2.55 -15.34
N GLY A 624 -34.84 -2.38 -15.96
CA GLY A 624 -34.66 -1.99 -17.36
C GLY A 624 -35.04 -0.55 -17.70
N SER A 625 -35.48 0.23 -16.71
CA SER A 625 -35.94 1.60 -16.89
C SER A 625 -34.79 2.59 -17.15
N ARG A 626 -35.11 3.79 -17.66
CA ARG A 626 -34.09 4.75 -18.12
C ARG A 626 -33.09 5.17 -17.03
N LYS A 627 -33.51 5.28 -15.76
CA LYS A 627 -32.62 5.49 -14.60
C LYS A 627 -31.50 4.44 -14.43
N GLN A 628 -31.64 3.23 -14.98
CA GLN A 628 -30.65 2.15 -14.96
C GLN A 628 -29.92 1.96 -16.30
N GLN A 629 -30.30 2.72 -17.34
CA GLN A 629 -29.64 2.68 -18.63
C GLN A 629 -28.42 3.61 -18.59
N TRP A 630 -27.26 3.09 -18.97
CA TRP A 630 -26.00 3.80 -19.05
C TRP A 630 -25.46 3.70 -20.47
N LEU A 631 -25.26 4.85 -21.11
CA LEU A 631 -24.82 5.00 -22.48
C LEU A 631 -23.29 5.07 -22.50
N MET A 632 -22.65 3.96 -22.89
CA MET A 632 -21.22 3.92 -23.23
C MET A 632 -20.98 4.41 -24.68
N SER A 633 -21.36 5.67 -24.95
CA SER A 633 -21.27 6.28 -26.28
C SER A 633 -19.93 6.99 -26.49
N GLY A 634 -18.86 6.22 -26.74
CA GLY A 634 -17.51 6.73 -27.00
C GLY A 634 -17.14 6.69 -28.48
N GLN A 635 -16.29 7.64 -28.91
CA GLN A 635 -15.74 7.66 -30.29
C GLN A 635 -14.63 6.61 -30.50
N PHE A 636 -14.11 6.01 -29.43
CA PHE A 636 -13.06 4.99 -29.49
C PHE A 636 -13.62 3.65 -29.96
N LYS A 637 -13.52 3.40 -31.27
CA LYS A 637 -13.82 2.08 -31.86
C LYS A 637 -12.79 1.03 -31.39
N TRP A 638 -13.29 -0.17 -31.18
CA TRP A 638 -12.58 -1.35 -30.69
C TRP A 638 -11.39 -1.75 -31.57
N GLN A 639 -10.22 -2.03 -30.96
CA GLN A 639 -9.11 -2.69 -31.64
C GLN A 639 -9.27 -4.21 -31.61
N SER A 640 -10.05 -4.70 -32.55
CA SER A 640 -9.79 -5.95 -33.27
C SER A 640 -10.42 -5.79 -34.64
N THR A 641 -9.78 -6.34 -35.67
CA THR A 641 -10.36 -6.38 -37.01
C THR A 641 -11.60 -7.25 -37.03
N ASP A 642 -12.51 -6.92 -37.94
CA ASP A 642 -13.78 -7.62 -38.14
C ASP A 642 -13.52 -9.05 -38.65
N VAL A 643 -14.03 -10.05 -37.92
CA VAL A 643 -14.21 -11.42 -38.42
C VAL A 643 -15.63 -11.86 -38.07
N SER A 644 -16.59 -11.17 -38.67
CA SER A 644 -17.99 -11.54 -38.65
C SER A 644 -18.29 -12.70 -39.61
N LEU A 645 -19.30 -13.48 -39.25
CA LEU A 645 -19.99 -14.54 -40.02
C LEU A 645 -19.31 -15.92 -40.19
N GLN A 646 -20.19 -16.93 -40.21
CA GLN A 646 -19.99 -18.36 -40.46
C GLN A 646 -19.33 -19.20 -39.36
N GLN A 647 -20.13 -19.58 -38.36
CA GLN A 647 -19.93 -20.85 -37.66
C GLN A 647 -20.04 -22.01 -38.67
N LYS A 648 -18.97 -22.80 -38.81
CA LYS A 648 -19.03 -24.18 -39.30
C LYS A 648 -18.53 -25.10 -38.20
N GLU A 649 -19.12 -26.28 -38.11
CA GLU A 649 -18.78 -27.27 -37.10
C GLU A 649 -17.31 -27.70 -37.27
N TYR A 650 -16.51 -27.55 -36.21
CA TYR A 650 -15.14 -28.05 -36.20
C TYR A 650 -15.15 -29.53 -35.80
N VAL A 651 -14.83 -30.40 -36.75
CA VAL A 651 -14.65 -31.84 -36.53
C VAL A 651 -13.15 -32.15 -36.58
N ASP A 652 -12.58 -32.65 -35.48
CA ASP A 652 -11.21 -33.18 -35.45
C ASP A 652 -11.10 -34.35 -36.46
N LYS A 653 -9.94 -34.53 -37.08
CA LYS A 653 -9.57 -35.69 -37.89
C LYS A 653 -9.66 -37.03 -37.12
N ARG A 654 -9.91 -36.99 -35.80
CA ARG A 654 -10.22 -38.13 -34.92
C ARG A 654 -11.72 -38.35 -34.62
N GLY A 655 -12.62 -37.57 -35.21
CA GLY A 655 -14.06 -37.89 -35.25
C GLY A 655 -14.88 -37.60 -33.99
N MET A 656 -14.39 -36.79 -33.05
CA MET A 656 -15.22 -36.34 -31.92
C MET A 656 -16.10 -35.15 -32.31
N HIS A 657 -17.41 -35.27 -32.09
CA HIS A 657 -18.37 -34.18 -32.19
C HIS A 657 -18.49 -33.46 -30.84
N VAL A 658 -18.17 -32.17 -30.78
CA VAL A 658 -18.40 -31.34 -29.57
C VAL A 658 -19.76 -30.64 -29.69
N ILE A 659 -20.82 -31.32 -29.28
CA ILE A 659 -22.18 -30.76 -29.24
C ILE A 659 -22.35 -29.95 -27.95
N VAL A 660 -22.43 -28.62 -28.06
CA VAL A 660 -22.81 -27.74 -26.95
C VAL A 660 -24.33 -27.62 -26.92
N ALA A 661 -24.99 -28.55 -26.23
CA ALA A 661 -26.44 -28.53 -26.04
C ALA A 661 -26.86 -27.47 -25.01
N TYR A 662 -27.80 -26.60 -25.36
CA TYR A 662 -28.50 -25.75 -24.40
C TYR A 662 -29.43 -26.59 -23.53
N TYR A 663 -29.41 -26.40 -22.22
CA TYR A 663 -30.50 -26.83 -21.35
C TYR A 663 -31.41 -25.63 -21.04
N SER A 664 -32.61 -25.63 -21.63
CA SER A 664 -33.64 -24.62 -21.32
C SER A 664 -34.35 -24.98 -20.01
N ALA A 665 -34.81 -23.96 -19.28
CA ALA A 665 -35.37 -24.14 -17.95
C ALA A 665 -36.90 -24.32 -17.94
N THR A 666 -37.37 -25.34 -17.23
CA THR A 666 -38.72 -25.41 -16.63
C THR A 666 -38.55 -25.87 -15.18
N ARG A 667 -38.69 -24.95 -14.21
CA ARG A 667 -39.94 -24.63 -13.49
C ARG A 667 -40.38 -25.72 -12.50
N ALA A 668 -39.89 -25.59 -11.28
CA ALA A 668 -40.78 -25.54 -10.12
C ALA A 668 -40.71 -24.09 -9.57
N TRP A 669 -41.77 -23.62 -8.91
CA TRP A 669 -41.86 -22.29 -8.32
C TRP A 669 -41.75 -22.35 -6.80
N GLU A 670 -41.65 -21.16 -6.19
CA GLU A 670 -41.90 -20.90 -4.76
C GLU A 670 -40.87 -21.48 -3.76
N SER A 671 -40.62 -20.86 -2.61
CA SER A 671 -41.11 -19.57 -2.07
C SER A 671 -40.01 -18.86 -1.26
N HIS A 672 -40.38 -17.84 -0.48
CA HIS A 672 -39.46 -17.11 0.40
C HIS A 672 -38.74 -18.05 1.37
N LEU A 673 -37.41 -17.92 1.44
CA LEU A 673 -36.65 -18.34 2.61
C LEU A 673 -36.01 -17.12 3.27
N ASN A 674 -36.71 -16.60 4.29
CA ASN A 674 -36.01 -16.28 5.53
C ASN A 674 -35.11 -17.48 5.88
N PHE A 675 -33.90 -17.24 6.38
CA PHE A 675 -33.12 -18.32 6.96
C PHE A 675 -33.81 -18.79 8.25
N SER A 676 -34.66 -19.81 8.16
CA SER A 676 -34.90 -20.68 9.31
C SER A 676 -33.56 -21.32 9.69
N HIS A 677 -33.38 -21.61 10.98
CA HIS A 677 -32.12 -22.22 11.46
C HIS A 677 -31.79 -23.52 10.72
N ASP A 678 -32.80 -24.24 10.22
CA ASP A 678 -32.67 -25.51 9.50
C ASP A 678 -31.78 -25.43 8.25
N VAL A 679 -31.82 -24.32 7.52
CA VAL A 679 -30.98 -24.15 6.31
C VAL A 679 -29.52 -23.95 6.71
N ALA A 680 -29.25 -23.14 7.74
CA ALA A 680 -27.89 -22.94 8.27
C ALA A 680 -27.32 -24.20 8.97
N ASN A 681 -28.21 -25.05 9.49
CA ASN A 681 -27.88 -26.35 10.12
C ASN A 681 -27.58 -27.45 9.08
N LYS A 682 -28.24 -27.47 7.92
CA LYS A 682 -28.08 -28.53 6.90
C LYS A 682 -26.95 -28.30 5.87
N LEU A 683 -26.17 -27.22 6.00
CA LEU A 683 -25.25 -26.76 4.94
C LEU A 683 -23.81 -27.30 4.97
N ASN A 684 -23.45 -28.20 5.89
CA ASN A 684 -22.13 -28.85 5.89
C ASN A 684 -22.08 -30.02 4.88
N GLU A 685 -21.89 -29.72 3.59
CA GLU A 685 -21.63 -30.75 2.56
C GLU A 685 -20.15 -31.15 2.53
N TYR A 686 -19.64 -31.63 3.67
CA TYR A 686 -18.27 -32.13 3.75
C TYR A 686 -18.09 -33.37 2.87
N SER A 687 -17.35 -33.22 1.78
CA SER A 687 -17.21 -34.20 0.71
C SER A 687 -15.81 -34.12 0.12
N PRO A 688 -14.80 -34.64 0.84
CA PRO A 688 -13.40 -34.46 0.47
C PRO A 688 -13.05 -35.25 -0.78
N ILE A 689 -12.35 -34.59 -1.71
CA ILE A 689 -11.92 -35.19 -2.97
C ILE A 689 -10.46 -35.62 -2.82
N LYS A 690 -10.19 -36.90 -3.10
CA LYS A 690 -8.87 -37.51 -2.94
C LYS A 690 -7.81 -36.75 -3.76
N GLY A 691 -6.92 -36.06 -3.07
CA GLY A 691 -5.83 -35.27 -3.65
C GLY A 691 -6.05 -33.75 -3.67
N GLU A 692 -7.27 -33.25 -3.45
CA GLU A 692 -7.50 -31.81 -3.38
C GLU A 692 -6.94 -31.22 -2.06
N GLY A 693 -6.02 -30.26 -2.20
CA GLY A 693 -5.40 -29.53 -1.08
C GLY A 693 -4.25 -30.26 -0.38
N GLU A 694 -3.87 -31.47 -0.82
CA GLU A 694 -2.70 -32.21 -0.34
C GLU A 694 -1.40 -31.42 -0.55
N ASN A 695 -0.37 -31.68 0.28
CA ASN A 695 0.88 -30.90 0.37
C ASN A 695 0.66 -29.38 0.58
N GLY A 696 -0.54 -28.95 0.98
CA GLY A 696 -0.91 -27.54 1.09
C GLY A 696 -1.12 -26.84 -0.26
N GLU A 697 -1.33 -27.56 -1.35
CA GLU A 697 -1.59 -27.00 -2.69
C GLU A 697 -2.95 -26.26 -2.78
N PRO A 698 -3.14 -25.33 -3.74
CA PRO A 698 -4.40 -24.61 -3.93
C PRO A 698 -5.52 -25.52 -4.47
N VAL A 699 -6.72 -25.39 -3.90
CA VAL A 699 -7.95 -26.00 -4.44
C VAL A 699 -8.64 -25.04 -5.41
N TYR A 700 -8.91 -25.54 -6.62
CA TYR A 700 -9.65 -24.84 -7.64
C TYR A 700 -11.07 -25.44 -7.79
N LEU A 701 -12.10 -24.60 -7.65
CA LEU A 701 -13.48 -25.02 -7.76
C LEU A 701 -13.96 -25.04 -9.23
N PRO A 702 -14.66 -26.10 -9.68
CA PRO A 702 -15.35 -26.09 -10.96
C PRO A 702 -16.34 -24.92 -11.08
N PHE A 703 -16.48 -24.35 -12.28
CA PHE A 703 -17.31 -23.16 -12.54
C PHE A 703 -18.77 -23.26 -12.03
N THR A 704 -19.34 -24.47 -12.04
CA THR A 704 -20.67 -24.76 -11.49
C THR A 704 -20.80 -24.50 -9.99
N LEU A 705 -19.71 -24.64 -9.23
CA LEU A 705 -19.69 -24.47 -7.77
C LEU A 705 -19.33 -23.03 -7.34
N ILE A 706 -18.69 -22.23 -8.20
CA ILE A 706 -18.22 -20.86 -7.85
C ILE A 706 -19.37 -19.96 -7.38
N LYS A 707 -20.55 -20.03 -8.03
CA LYS A 707 -21.71 -19.23 -7.60
C LYS A 707 -22.20 -19.62 -6.21
N ARG A 708 -22.10 -20.90 -5.84
CA ARG A 708 -22.47 -21.41 -4.52
C ARG A 708 -21.40 -21.09 -3.47
N SER A 709 -20.12 -21.17 -3.82
CA SER A 709 -19.03 -20.83 -2.90
C SER A 709 -19.05 -19.34 -2.53
N GLN A 710 -19.35 -18.45 -3.48
CA GLN A 710 -19.55 -17.02 -3.22
C GLN A 710 -20.69 -16.75 -2.24
N THR A 711 -21.79 -17.52 -2.29
CA THR A 711 -22.88 -17.44 -1.30
C THR A 711 -22.42 -17.91 0.08
N LEU A 712 -21.76 -19.08 0.15
CA LEU A 712 -21.30 -19.66 1.41
C LEU A 712 -20.13 -18.90 2.06
N TYR A 713 -19.32 -18.18 1.26
CA TYR A 713 -18.25 -17.28 1.74
C TYR A 713 -18.78 -16.27 2.75
N GLN A 714 -20.03 -15.80 2.59
CA GLN A 714 -20.60 -14.80 3.50
C GLN A 714 -20.84 -15.32 4.92
N ILE A 715 -20.92 -16.64 5.13
CA ILE A 715 -21.17 -17.25 6.44
C ILE A 715 -19.90 -17.22 7.31
N ASN A 716 -18.77 -17.70 6.79
CA ASN A 716 -17.52 -17.87 7.55
C ASN A 716 -16.38 -16.90 7.14
N LYS A 717 -16.58 -16.07 6.12
CA LYS A 717 -15.63 -15.09 5.52
C LYS A 717 -14.35 -15.68 4.92
N PHE A 718 -14.43 -16.96 4.53
CA PHE A 718 -13.47 -17.68 3.68
C PHE A 718 -14.25 -18.66 2.78
N ASN A 719 -13.60 -19.24 1.77
CA ASN A 719 -14.23 -20.14 0.81
C ASN A 719 -14.53 -21.53 1.42
N LEU A 720 -15.73 -21.66 2.00
CA LEU A 720 -16.21 -22.89 2.63
C LEU A 720 -16.22 -24.09 1.67
N MET A 721 -16.53 -23.90 0.38
CA MET A 721 -16.56 -25.03 -0.57
C MET A 721 -15.17 -25.53 -0.95
N ALA A 722 -14.14 -24.67 -0.96
CA ALA A 722 -12.77 -25.13 -1.07
C ALA A 722 -12.37 -25.89 0.21
N SER A 723 -12.74 -25.38 1.39
CA SER A 723 -12.51 -26.05 2.68
C SER A 723 -13.16 -27.44 2.79
N ASP A 724 -14.39 -27.61 2.31
CA ASP A 724 -15.18 -28.84 2.44
C ASP A 724 -14.78 -29.96 1.47
N ARG A 725 -14.01 -29.62 0.41
CA ARG A 725 -13.43 -30.59 -0.55
C ARG A 725 -12.04 -31.08 -0.13
N ILE A 726 -11.45 -30.51 0.93
CA ILE A 726 -10.12 -30.89 1.45
C ILE A 726 -10.25 -31.94 2.56
N SER A 727 -9.38 -32.96 2.53
CA SER A 727 -9.25 -33.96 3.59
C SER A 727 -8.96 -33.32 4.96
N VAL A 728 -9.67 -33.76 6.02
CA VAL A 728 -9.33 -33.38 7.40
C VAL A 728 -7.91 -33.82 7.81
N ASN A 729 -7.38 -34.83 7.11
CA ASN A 729 -6.05 -35.41 7.34
C ASN A 729 -5.06 -35.04 6.21
N ARG A 730 -5.23 -33.89 5.53
CA ARG A 730 -4.33 -33.52 4.42
C ARG A 730 -2.88 -33.37 4.87
N SER A 731 -1.95 -33.71 3.98
CA SER A 731 -0.52 -33.43 4.14
C SER A 731 -0.20 -31.95 3.96
N LEU A 732 0.86 -31.48 4.63
CA LEU A 732 1.31 -30.08 4.65
C LEU A 732 2.84 -29.98 4.49
N PRO A 733 3.36 -28.88 3.92
CA PRO A 733 4.78 -28.76 3.60
C PRO A 733 5.60 -28.33 4.83
N ASP A 734 6.60 -29.12 5.22
CA ASP A 734 7.49 -28.76 6.32
C ASP A 734 8.47 -27.63 5.90
N PHE A 735 8.10 -26.38 6.19
CA PHE A 735 8.92 -25.21 5.94
C PHE A 735 9.96 -24.90 7.04
N ARG A 736 10.12 -25.75 8.06
CA ARG A 736 11.16 -25.56 9.10
C ARG A 736 12.56 -25.68 8.51
N LYS A 737 13.51 -24.95 9.10
CA LYS A 737 14.92 -24.95 8.70
C LYS A 737 15.59 -26.31 9.00
N ALA A 738 16.71 -26.59 8.34
CA ALA A 738 17.41 -27.88 8.48
C ALA A 738 17.90 -28.13 9.92
N GLU A 739 18.23 -27.07 10.67
CA GLU A 739 18.64 -27.13 12.08
C GLU A 739 17.47 -27.54 12.97
N CYS A 740 16.27 -26.99 12.73
CA CYS A 740 15.04 -27.37 13.43
C CYS A 740 14.64 -28.82 13.13
N LYS A 741 14.77 -29.25 11.87
CA LYS A 741 14.49 -30.64 11.44
C LYS A 741 15.45 -31.68 12.02
N LYS A 742 16.64 -31.26 12.45
CA LYS A 742 17.65 -32.11 13.11
C LYS A 742 17.53 -32.13 14.64
N ARG A 743 16.66 -31.32 15.26
CA ARG A 743 16.47 -31.35 16.72
C ARG A 743 15.63 -32.56 17.12
N THR A 744 16.17 -33.35 18.05
CA THR A 744 15.44 -34.38 18.79
C THR A 744 14.96 -33.81 20.13
N PHE A 745 13.79 -34.28 20.60
CA PHE A 745 13.18 -33.83 21.85
C PHE A 745 12.94 -35.04 22.78
N HIS A 746 13.36 -34.94 24.04
CA HIS A 746 13.10 -35.97 25.04
C HIS A 746 11.65 -35.87 25.53
N LEU A 747 10.73 -36.58 24.87
CA LEU A 747 9.28 -36.45 25.10
C LEU A 747 8.87 -36.67 26.57
N GLN A 748 9.58 -37.52 27.31
CA GLN A 748 9.31 -37.80 28.73
C GLN A 748 9.65 -36.64 29.68
N SER A 749 10.47 -35.67 29.25
CA SER A 749 10.85 -34.49 30.05
C SER A 749 10.11 -33.21 29.64
N LEU A 750 9.07 -33.31 28.81
CA LEU A 750 8.24 -32.19 28.39
C LEU A 750 6.89 -32.20 29.13
N PRO A 751 6.39 -31.04 29.59
CA PRO A 751 5.10 -30.95 30.28
C PRO A 751 3.94 -31.22 29.32
N GLN A 752 2.94 -31.98 29.78
CA GLN A 752 1.72 -32.21 28.99
C GLN A 752 0.86 -30.94 28.91
N THR A 753 0.23 -30.72 27.75
CA THR A 753 -0.61 -29.55 27.49
C THR A 753 -2.09 -29.87 27.31
N SER A 754 -2.96 -29.00 27.82
CA SER A 754 -4.36 -28.91 27.37
C SER A 754 -4.44 -27.90 26.23
N ILE A 755 -4.99 -28.32 25.09
CA ILE A 755 -5.10 -27.48 23.89
C ILE A 755 -6.51 -26.89 23.83
N ILE A 756 -6.62 -25.56 23.95
CA ILE A 756 -7.89 -24.84 24.05
C ILE A 756 -8.18 -24.17 22.70
N ILE A 757 -9.29 -24.58 22.08
CA ILE A 757 -9.79 -24.04 20.81
C ILE A 757 -11.17 -23.43 21.08
N VAL A 758 -11.32 -22.13 20.87
CA VAL A 758 -12.61 -21.44 20.99
C VAL A 758 -13.24 -21.27 19.62
N PHE A 759 -14.54 -21.53 19.51
CA PHE A 759 -15.31 -21.36 18.29
C PHE A 759 -16.72 -20.79 18.53
N HIS A 760 -17.28 -20.13 17.52
CA HIS A 760 -18.67 -19.70 17.46
C HIS A 760 -19.12 -19.78 16.00
N ASN A 761 -20.11 -20.63 15.68
CA ASN A 761 -20.65 -20.82 14.33
C ASN A 761 -19.60 -21.12 13.23
N GLU A 762 -18.44 -21.63 13.64
CA GLU A 762 -17.31 -21.94 12.77
C GLU A 762 -17.62 -23.08 11.79
N ALA A 763 -16.92 -23.14 10.65
CA ALA A 763 -17.08 -24.24 9.72
C ALA A 763 -16.53 -25.55 10.29
N TRP A 764 -17.29 -26.63 10.07
CA TRP A 764 -16.97 -27.97 10.56
C TRP A 764 -15.62 -28.46 9.99
N SER A 765 -15.34 -28.22 8.71
CA SER A 765 -14.10 -28.65 8.04
C SER A 765 -12.85 -27.90 8.53
N THR A 766 -12.92 -26.60 8.85
CA THR A 766 -11.77 -25.87 9.44
C THR A 766 -11.56 -26.20 10.91
N LEU A 767 -12.65 -26.32 11.69
CA LEU A 767 -12.57 -26.74 13.10
C LEU A 767 -11.94 -28.13 13.19
N LEU A 768 -12.36 -29.08 12.37
CA LEU A 768 -11.80 -30.43 12.39
C LEU A 768 -10.42 -30.53 11.75
N ARG A 769 -10.06 -29.75 10.71
CA ARG A 769 -8.64 -29.66 10.30
C ARG A 769 -7.75 -29.09 11.41
N THR A 770 -8.26 -28.18 12.24
CA THR A 770 -7.53 -27.71 13.44
C THR A 770 -7.31 -28.88 14.40
N VAL A 771 -8.36 -29.63 14.77
CA VAL A 771 -8.26 -30.78 15.69
C VAL A 771 -7.39 -31.92 15.12
N HIS A 772 -7.57 -32.28 13.85
CA HIS A 772 -6.83 -33.36 13.20
C HIS A 772 -5.35 -33.01 12.97
N SER A 773 -5.03 -31.79 12.53
CA SER A 773 -3.62 -31.37 12.41
C SER A 773 -2.93 -31.33 13.77
N VAL A 774 -3.61 -30.93 14.85
CA VAL A 774 -3.10 -31.03 16.23
C VAL A 774 -2.79 -32.48 16.62
N ILE A 775 -3.70 -33.43 16.36
CA ILE A 775 -3.54 -34.85 16.72
C ILE A 775 -2.48 -35.55 15.87
N ILE A 776 -2.40 -35.25 14.57
CA ILE A 776 -1.51 -35.92 13.61
C ILE A 776 -0.08 -35.38 13.70
N GLN A 777 0.09 -34.07 13.96
CA GLN A 777 1.40 -33.39 13.90
C GLN A 777 2.06 -33.21 15.27
N SER A 778 1.57 -33.89 16.31
CA SER A 778 2.09 -33.85 17.68
C SER A 778 2.23 -35.26 18.27
N PRO A 779 3.24 -35.52 19.12
CA PRO A 779 3.27 -36.74 19.92
C PRO A 779 2.09 -36.81 20.89
N ILE A 780 1.24 -37.85 20.76
CA ILE A 780 0.03 -38.04 21.59
C ILE A 780 0.35 -38.00 23.10
N THR A 781 1.52 -38.47 23.51
CA THR A 781 1.99 -38.45 24.91
C THR A 781 2.14 -37.05 25.52
N LEU A 782 2.15 -35.99 24.70
CA LEU A 782 2.23 -34.60 25.15
C LEU A 782 0.86 -33.89 25.22
N ILE A 783 -0.19 -34.46 24.63
CA ILE A 783 -1.54 -33.89 24.67
C ILE A 783 -2.31 -34.50 25.84
N GLN A 784 -2.59 -33.71 26.87
CA GLN A 784 -3.41 -34.14 28.00
C GLN A 784 -4.89 -34.29 27.60
N GLU A 785 -5.42 -33.29 26.90
CA GLU A 785 -6.78 -33.22 26.36
C GLU A 785 -6.89 -32.06 25.35
N ILE A 786 -7.85 -32.14 24.45
CA ILE A 786 -8.27 -31.01 23.59
C ILE A 786 -9.61 -30.49 24.11
N ILE A 787 -9.73 -29.17 24.29
CA ILE A 787 -10.89 -28.50 24.85
C ILE A 787 -11.48 -27.58 23.78
N LEU A 788 -12.64 -27.97 23.25
CA LEU A 788 -13.40 -27.19 22.29
C LEU A 788 -14.44 -26.37 23.06
N VAL A 789 -14.30 -25.04 23.07
CA VAL A 789 -15.23 -24.13 23.76
C VAL A 789 -16.13 -23.46 22.74
N ASP A 790 -17.41 -23.81 22.79
CA ASP A 790 -18.48 -23.28 21.96
C ASP A 790 -19.12 -22.05 22.63
N ASP A 791 -18.80 -20.86 22.13
CA ASP A 791 -19.31 -19.57 22.58
C ASP A 791 -20.71 -19.29 22.01
N ALA A 792 -21.68 -20.13 22.38
CA ALA A 792 -23.08 -20.09 21.95
C ALA A 792 -23.29 -20.13 20.42
N SER A 793 -22.71 -21.14 19.74
CA SER A 793 -23.07 -21.44 18.35
C SER A 793 -24.55 -21.78 18.21
N THR A 794 -25.17 -21.25 17.17
CA THR A 794 -26.56 -21.52 16.80
C THR A 794 -26.70 -22.63 15.75
N ARG A 795 -25.56 -23.11 15.22
CA ARG A 795 -25.47 -24.16 14.20
C ARG A 795 -25.29 -25.55 14.82
N SER A 796 -26.25 -26.44 14.63
CA SER A 796 -26.22 -27.81 15.17
C SER A 796 -25.49 -28.79 14.24
N ALA A 797 -24.47 -29.47 14.78
CA ALA A 797 -23.85 -30.65 14.16
C ALA A 797 -23.44 -31.64 15.26
N GLU A 798 -23.40 -32.93 14.95
CA GLU A 798 -23.12 -34.04 15.89
C GLU A 798 -21.63 -34.16 16.26
N LEU A 799 -21.01 -33.05 16.64
CA LEU A 799 -19.58 -32.93 16.95
C LEU A 799 -19.18 -33.92 18.06
N GLU A 800 -20.04 -34.07 19.08
CA GLU A 800 -19.92 -35.01 20.19
C GLU A 800 -19.71 -36.46 19.71
N LYS A 801 -20.48 -36.93 18.72
CA LYS A 801 -20.33 -38.29 18.17
C LYS A 801 -19.04 -38.44 17.38
N TYR A 802 -18.66 -37.41 16.62
CA TYR A 802 -17.43 -37.45 15.82
C TYR A 802 -16.19 -37.48 16.72
N VAL A 803 -16.09 -36.57 17.70
CA VAL A 803 -14.88 -36.46 18.53
C VAL A 803 -14.70 -37.63 19.50
N ALA A 804 -15.77 -38.34 19.87
CA ALA A 804 -15.72 -39.54 20.70
C ALA A 804 -14.93 -40.70 20.08
N HIS A 805 -14.69 -40.67 18.76
CA HIS A 805 -13.92 -41.69 18.04
C HIS A 805 -12.45 -41.30 17.78
N LEU A 806 -11.99 -40.14 18.29
CA LEU A 806 -10.62 -39.67 18.09
C LEU A 806 -9.64 -40.31 19.09
N PRO A 807 -8.36 -40.50 18.73
CA PRO A 807 -7.36 -41.19 19.57
C PRO A 807 -6.83 -40.34 20.74
N VAL A 808 -7.45 -39.18 21.01
CA VAL A 808 -7.08 -38.22 22.06
C VAL A 808 -8.37 -37.74 22.72
N THR A 809 -8.36 -37.59 24.04
CA THR A 809 -9.51 -37.07 24.81
C THR A 809 -9.89 -35.67 24.35
N VAL A 810 -11.00 -35.54 23.62
CA VAL A 810 -11.60 -34.24 23.26
C VAL A 810 -12.81 -33.97 24.14
N ARG A 811 -12.86 -32.80 24.77
CA ARG A 811 -13.98 -32.34 25.60
C ARG A 811 -14.59 -31.10 24.95
N ILE A 812 -15.92 -31.08 24.88
CA ILE A 812 -16.69 -29.93 24.37
C ILE A 812 -17.33 -29.22 25.57
N ILE A 813 -17.14 -27.90 25.67
CA ILE A 813 -17.93 -27.03 26.54
C ILE A 813 -18.89 -26.26 25.64
N ARG A 814 -20.19 -26.21 25.97
CA ARG A 814 -21.14 -25.31 25.30
C ARG A 814 -21.65 -24.26 26.27
N ILE A 815 -21.47 -23.00 25.91
CA ILE A 815 -21.89 -21.85 26.72
C ILE A 815 -23.25 -21.37 26.18
N ASN A 816 -24.28 -21.32 27.03
CA ASN A 816 -25.67 -21.05 26.60
C ASN A 816 -25.95 -19.57 26.25
N ARG A 817 -24.95 -18.68 26.37
CA ARG A 817 -25.02 -17.26 26.02
C ARG A 817 -23.69 -16.84 25.44
N ARG A 818 -23.69 -15.93 24.46
CA ARG A 818 -22.45 -15.45 23.84
C ARG A 818 -21.68 -14.54 24.81
N VAL A 819 -20.56 -15.03 25.32
CA VAL A 819 -19.65 -14.34 26.24
C VAL A 819 -18.41 -13.80 25.54
N GLY A 820 -18.06 -14.37 24.38
CA GLY A 820 -16.95 -13.95 23.53
C GLY A 820 -15.62 -14.65 23.82
N LEU A 821 -14.65 -14.42 22.93
CA LEU A 821 -13.36 -15.11 22.89
C LEU A 821 -12.62 -15.08 24.23
N ILE A 822 -12.58 -13.91 24.87
CA ILE A 822 -11.82 -13.69 26.11
C ILE A 822 -12.37 -14.56 27.24
N GLN A 823 -13.70 -14.58 27.40
CA GLN A 823 -14.39 -15.35 28.44
C GLN A 823 -14.37 -16.86 28.12
N ALA A 824 -14.61 -17.25 26.87
CA ALA A 824 -14.54 -18.65 26.45
C ALA A 824 -13.11 -19.23 26.63
N ARG A 825 -12.06 -18.43 26.42
CA ARG A 825 -10.67 -18.83 26.75
C ARG A 825 -10.45 -18.98 28.26
N LEU A 826 -11.10 -18.16 29.10
CA LEU A 826 -11.07 -18.31 30.57
C LEU A 826 -11.78 -19.59 31.04
N GLU A 827 -12.96 -19.91 30.51
CA GLU A 827 -13.70 -21.15 30.83
C GLU A 827 -12.89 -22.40 30.43
N GLY A 828 -12.33 -22.41 29.22
CA GLY A 828 -11.44 -23.49 28.76
C GLY A 828 -10.19 -23.65 29.65
N ALA A 829 -9.58 -22.54 30.07
CA ALA A 829 -8.42 -22.56 30.96
C ALA A 829 -8.75 -23.02 32.39
N ALA A 830 -9.96 -22.74 32.88
CA ALA A 830 -10.39 -23.17 34.21
C ALA A 830 -10.46 -24.70 34.32
N ILE A 831 -11.09 -25.36 33.33
CA ILE A 831 -11.34 -26.81 33.34
C ILE A 831 -10.18 -27.69 32.81
N ALA A 832 -9.09 -27.06 32.35
CA ALA A 832 -7.91 -27.70 31.79
C ALA A 832 -7.07 -28.43 32.86
N LYS A 833 -6.61 -29.65 32.56
CA LYS A 833 -5.80 -30.49 33.44
C LYS A 833 -4.29 -30.43 33.14
N GLY A 834 -3.91 -30.06 31.93
CA GLY A 834 -2.51 -29.98 31.50
C GLY A 834 -1.72 -28.91 32.25
N GLN A 835 -0.42 -29.13 32.38
CA GLN A 835 0.51 -28.19 33.01
C GLN A 835 0.69 -26.93 32.15
N VAL A 836 0.68 -27.11 30.82
CA VAL A 836 0.71 -26.01 29.84
C VAL A 836 -0.67 -25.80 29.21
N LEU A 837 -1.10 -24.55 29.11
CA LEU A 837 -2.24 -24.15 28.28
C LEU A 837 -1.71 -23.75 26.89
N THR A 838 -2.21 -24.38 25.83
CA THR A 838 -1.92 -23.99 24.45
C THR A 838 -3.20 -23.48 23.80
N PHE A 839 -3.23 -22.20 23.41
CA PHE A 839 -4.38 -21.58 22.76
C PHE A 839 -4.21 -21.59 21.24
N LEU A 840 -5.26 -22.00 20.54
CA LEU A 840 -5.36 -21.97 19.07
C LEU A 840 -6.73 -21.42 18.65
N ASP A 841 -6.80 -20.77 17.48
CA ASP A 841 -8.06 -20.39 16.86
C ASP A 841 -8.61 -21.57 16.02
N ALA A 842 -9.94 -21.67 15.88
CA ALA A 842 -10.65 -22.79 15.23
C ALA A 842 -10.52 -22.90 13.69
N HIS A 843 -9.48 -22.28 13.13
CA HIS A 843 -9.17 -22.22 11.70
C HIS A 843 -7.65 -22.14 11.50
N CYS A 844 -6.94 -23.01 12.20
CA CYS A 844 -5.50 -23.20 12.09
C CYS A 844 -5.19 -24.58 11.52
N GLU A 845 -4.00 -24.75 10.93
CA GLU A 845 -3.48 -26.07 10.58
C GLU A 845 -2.02 -26.18 11.05
N CYS A 846 -1.77 -27.06 12.01
CA CYS A 846 -0.45 -27.28 12.61
C CYS A 846 0.47 -28.05 11.65
N THR A 847 1.79 -27.86 11.78
CA THR A 847 2.79 -28.59 10.97
C THR A 847 3.62 -29.54 11.82
N VAL A 848 4.29 -30.51 11.19
CA VAL A 848 5.08 -31.54 11.88
C VAL A 848 6.06 -30.93 12.91
N GLY A 849 5.99 -31.40 14.15
CA GLY A 849 6.90 -30.99 15.22
C GLY A 849 6.77 -29.53 15.63
N TRP A 850 5.54 -29.01 15.65
CA TRP A 850 5.22 -27.64 16.09
C TRP A 850 5.14 -27.48 17.61
N LEU A 851 4.82 -28.56 18.35
CA LEU A 851 4.44 -28.47 19.76
C LEU A 851 5.66 -28.58 20.70
N GLU A 852 6.54 -29.53 20.42
CA GLU A 852 7.72 -29.87 21.20
C GLU A 852 8.68 -28.68 21.40
N PRO A 853 8.93 -27.80 20.40
CA PRO A 853 9.72 -26.59 20.60
C PRO A 853 9.09 -25.57 21.56
N LEU A 854 7.75 -25.50 21.61
CA LEU A 854 7.03 -24.59 22.51
C LEU A 854 7.13 -25.11 23.95
N LEU A 855 6.81 -26.40 24.14
CA LEU A 855 6.87 -27.06 25.46
C LEU A 855 8.30 -27.08 26.04
N GLN A 856 9.33 -27.22 25.20
CA GLN A 856 10.73 -27.16 25.64
C GLN A 856 11.08 -25.81 26.28
N HIS A 857 10.63 -24.69 25.72
CA HIS A 857 10.95 -23.37 26.26
C HIS A 857 10.16 -23.04 27.54
N ILE A 858 8.91 -23.50 27.67
CA ILE A 858 8.16 -23.38 28.94
C ILE A 858 8.79 -24.27 30.03
N ALA A 859 9.26 -25.48 29.68
CA ALA A 859 9.96 -26.37 30.61
C ALA A 859 11.30 -25.78 31.11
N GLN A 860 11.96 -24.96 30.30
CA GLN A 860 13.16 -24.21 30.71
C GLN A 860 12.84 -23.08 31.68
N ASN A 861 11.73 -22.37 31.47
CA ASN A 861 11.26 -21.31 32.35
C ASN A 861 9.75 -21.08 32.20
N ARG A 862 8.98 -21.39 33.26
CA ARG A 862 7.51 -21.23 33.29
C ARG A 862 6.99 -19.81 32.99
N SER A 863 7.84 -18.80 33.15
CA SER A 863 7.51 -17.39 32.86
C SER A 863 7.67 -17.00 31.39
N HIS A 864 8.04 -17.94 30.51
CA HIS A 864 8.09 -17.71 29.06
C HIS A 864 6.72 -17.96 28.44
N VAL A 865 6.24 -17.00 27.65
CA VAL A 865 5.02 -17.09 26.85
C VAL A 865 5.41 -17.20 25.38
N VAL A 866 5.17 -18.36 24.78
CA VAL A 866 5.81 -18.75 23.52
C VAL A 866 4.82 -18.82 22.36
N CYS A 867 5.18 -18.19 21.25
CA CYS A 867 4.39 -18.10 20.03
C CYS A 867 5.05 -18.91 18.90
N PRO A 868 4.29 -19.66 18.08
CA PRO A 868 4.80 -20.23 16.83
C PRO A 868 5.09 -19.13 15.80
N ILE A 869 5.82 -19.45 14.72
CA ILE A 869 5.71 -18.67 13.49
C ILE A 869 4.32 -18.96 12.88
N ILE A 870 3.58 -17.90 12.61
CA ILE A 870 2.25 -17.99 11.99
C ILE A 870 2.41 -17.91 10.47
N ASP A 871 2.17 -19.03 9.80
CA ASP A 871 2.09 -19.16 8.34
C ASP A 871 0.68 -18.80 7.83
N ILE A 872 0.55 -18.54 6.53
CA ILE A 872 -0.69 -18.03 5.92
C ILE A 872 -1.41 -19.17 5.21
N ILE A 873 -2.65 -19.47 5.61
CA ILE A 873 -3.56 -20.28 4.80
C ILE A 873 -4.41 -19.32 3.97
N ASN A 874 -4.43 -19.49 2.65
CA ASN A 874 -5.17 -18.62 1.74
C ASN A 874 -6.69 -18.74 1.96
N ASP A 875 -7.39 -17.62 2.11
CA ASP A 875 -8.82 -17.60 2.47
C ASP A 875 -9.79 -17.89 1.31
N ASP A 876 -9.27 -18.07 0.08
CA ASP A 876 -10.05 -18.50 -1.09
C ASP A 876 -9.63 -19.89 -1.60
N THR A 877 -8.33 -20.16 -1.76
CA THR A 877 -7.83 -21.42 -2.33
C THR A 877 -7.37 -22.45 -1.29
N PHE A 878 -7.32 -22.11 0.00
CA PHE A 878 -6.80 -22.95 1.09
C PHE A 878 -5.35 -23.46 0.93
N ALA A 879 -4.58 -22.85 0.03
CA ALA A 879 -3.15 -23.08 -0.11
C ALA A 879 -2.37 -22.67 1.15
N TYR A 880 -1.35 -23.43 1.54
CA TYR A 880 -0.50 -23.19 2.70
C TYR A 880 0.77 -22.43 2.29
N LEU A 881 0.93 -21.20 2.76
CA LEU A 881 1.96 -20.26 2.31
C LEU A 881 2.92 -19.85 3.43
N ARG A 882 4.23 -19.98 3.17
CA ARG A 882 5.30 -19.67 4.14
C ARG A 882 5.40 -18.17 4.45
N SER A 883 5.22 -17.82 5.72
CA SER A 883 5.44 -16.49 6.30
C SER A 883 6.93 -16.20 6.56
N PHE A 884 7.25 -14.94 6.81
CA PHE A 884 8.62 -14.42 6.89
C PHE A 884 9.23 -14.53 8.31
N ASP A 885 10.30 -15.31 8.46
CA ASP A 885 10.95 -15.73 9.72
C ASP A 885 11.59 -14.64 10.63
N LEU A 886 11.34 -13.35 10.35
CA LEU A 886 12.01 -12.18 10.95
C LEU A 886 11.06 -11.00 11.23
N HIS A 887 9.84 -11.29 11.70
CA HIS A 887 8.89 -10.26 12.16
C HIS A 887 8.54 -10.45 13.63
N TRP A 888 8.49 -9.34 14.37
CA TRP A 888 7.97 -9.26 15.73
C TRP A 888 6.71 -8.40 15.78
N GLY A 889 5.91 -8.55 16.83
CA GLY A 889 4.71 -7.76 17.07
C GLY A 889 5.00 -6.51 17.90
N ALA A 890 4.37 -5.40 17.52
CA ALA A 890 4.35 -4.13 18.22
C ALA A 890 2.94 -3.50 18.12
N PHE A 891 2.80 -2.22 18.47
CA PHE A 891 1.53 -1.49 18.45
C PHE A 891 1.71 -0.07 17.91
N ASN A 892 0.62 0.62 17.59
CA ASN A 892 0.61 2.07 17.33
C ASN A 892 -0.13 2.82 18.45
N TRP A 893 -0.13 4.16 18.41
CA TRP A 893 -0.76 4.99 19.46
C TRP A 893 -2.30 5.04 19.44
N ASN A 894 -2.95 4.21 18.61
CA ASN A 894 -4.35 3.83 18.75
C ASN A 894 -4.52 2.46 19.41
N LEU A 895 -3.43 1.88 19.96
CA LEU A 895 -3.36 0.52 20.49
C LEU A 895 -3.85 -0.53 19.49
N HIS A 896 -3.46 -0.41 18.22
CA HIS A 896 -3.65 -1.47 17.21
C HIS A 896 -2.34 -2.24 17.01
N PHE A 897 -2.42 -3.57 17.06
CA PHE A 897 -1.29 -4.47 16.79
C PHE A 897 -0.71 -4.28 15.37
N ARG A 898 0.62 -4.40 15.25
CA ARG A 898 1.37 -4.32 13.99
C ARG A 898 2.51 -5.32 13.97
N TRP A 899 2.65 -6.06 12.88
CA TRP A 899 3.90 -6.73 12.54
C TRP A 899 4.94 -5.70 12.09
N LEU A 900 6.11 -5.74 12.70
CA LEU A 900 7.29 -4.98 12.28
C LEU A 900 8.44 -5.94 11.94
N SER A 901 9.38 -5.52 11.10
CA SER A 901 10.65 -6.23 10.95
C SER A 901 11.48 -6.12 12.23
N VAL A 902 12.22 -7.17 12.60
CA VAL A 902 13.15 -7.12 13.73
C VAL A 902 14.38 -6.23 13.43
N GLY A 903 14.95 -5.62 14.47
CA GLY A 903 16.15 -4.79 14.38
C GLY A 903 17.42 -5.56 14.00
N ASN A 904 18.46 -4.82 13.59
CA ASN A 904 19.71 -5.38 13.06
C ASN A 904 20.44 -6.33 14.03
N ASP A 905 20.34 -6.10 15.34
CA ASP A 905 21.05 -6.87 16.36
C ASP A 905 20.46 -8.29 16.50
N ILE A 906 19.12 -8.36 16.62
CA ILE A 906 18.35 -9.61 16.62
C ILE A 906 18.54 -10.34 15.29
N ALA A 907 18.51 -9.61 14.16
CA ALA A 907 18.78 -10.19 12.84
C ALA A 907 20.21 -10.75 12.72
N THR A 908 21.19 -10.16 13.40
CA THR A 908 22.60 -10.58 13.32
C THR A 908 22.89 -11.80 14.21
N LEU A 909 22.36 -11.85 15.43
CA LEU A 909 22.38 -13.06 16.26
C LEU A 909 21.74 -14.26 15.52
N ARG A 910 20.61 -14.02 14.83
CA ARG A 910 19.87 -15.05 14.08
C ARG A 910 20.55 -15.49 12.78
N LYS A 911 21.55 -14.77 12.25
CA LYS A 911 22.39 -15.25 11.13
C LYS A 911 23.27 -16.43 11.53
N GLN A 912 23.72 -16.48 12.79
CA GLN A 912 24.55 -17.57 13.30
C GLN A 912 23.71 -18.81 13.63
N ASN A 913 22.51 -18.63 14.18
CA ASN A 913 21.60 -19.74 14.46
C ASN A 913 20.12 -19.32 14.32
N ALA A 914 19.51 -19.67 13.18
CA ALA A 914 18.11 -19.34 12.87
C ALA A 914 17.09 -20.13 13.72
N SER A 915 17.52 -21.16 14.45
CA SER A 915 16.65 -22.00 15.29
C SER A 915 16.42 -21.47 16.71
N LEU A 916 17.09 -20.38 17.10
CA LEU A 916 16.92 -19.76 18.43
C LEU A 916 15.59 -19.00 18.52
N PRO A 917 14.93 -18.96 19.70
CA PRO A 917 13.81 -18.06 19.96
C PRO A 917 14.25 -16.59 19.89
N TYR A 918 13.29 -15.68 19.78
CA TYR A 918 13.56 -14.24 19.89
C TYR A 918 12.38 -13.51 20.53
N LYS A 919 12.72 -12.48 21.32
CA LYS A 919 11.75 -11.70 22.10
C LYS A 919 10.87 -10.82 21.19
N THR A 920 9.61 -10.63 21.55
CA THR A 920 8.65 -9.77 20.83
C THR A 920 7.94 -8.81 21.79
N PRO A 921 7.89 -7.48 21.53
CA PRO A 921 7.22 -6.52 22.41
C PRO A 921 5.74 -6.85 22.64
N VAL A 922 5.03 -7.25 21.58
CA VAL A 922 3.62 -7.64 21.63
C VAL A 922 3.41 -8.98 20.89
N MET A 923 2.51 -9.83 21.38
CA MET A 923 2.06 -11.02 20.66
C MET A 923 0.78 -10.79 19.84
N ALA A 924 0.58 -11.59 18.80
CA ALA A 924 -0.64 -11.54 17.98
C ALA A 924 -1.90 -12.05 18.71
N GLY A 925 -1.75 -12.74 19.85
CA GLY A 925 -2.84 -13.19 20.73
C GLY A 925 -3.60 -14.44 20.26
N GLY A 926 -3.70 -14.69 18.95
CA GLY A 926 -4.40 -15.86 18.40
C GLY A 926 -3.81 -17.20 18.84
N LEU A 927 -2.49 -17.37 18.66
CA LEU A 927 -1.79 -18.65 18.87
C LEU A 927 -0.59 -18.47 19.82
N PHE A 928 -0.60 -19.15 20.98
CA PHE A 928 0.52 -19.18 21.94
C PHE A 928 0.37 -20.30 22.97
N ALA A 929 1.45 -20.64 23.67
CA ALA A 929 1.44 -21.53 24.83
C ALA A 929 2.03 -20.85 26.09
N ILE A 930 1.51 -21.22 27.26
CA ILE A 930 1.88 -20.66 28.57
C ILE A 930 1.70 -21.71 29.69
N ASP A 931 2.55 -21.68 30.72
CA ASP A 931 2.35 -22.49 31.93
C ASP A 931 1.04 -22.08 32.66
N LYS A 932 0.23 -23.07 33.08
CA LYS A 932 -1.06 -22.82 33.73
C LYS A 932 -0.90 -22.09 35.06
N SER A 933 0.08 -22.47 35.88
CA SER A 933 0.32 -21.85 37.19
C SER A 933 0.79 -20.40 37.03
N TYR A 934 1.60 -20.12 36.00
CA TYR A 934 2.03 -18.78 35.64
C TYR A 934 0.84 -17.92 35.19
N PHE A 935 0.05 -18.40 34.21
CA PHE A 935 -1.17 -17.73 33.71
C PHE A 935 -2.15 -17.37 34.85
N ASP A 936 -2.36 -18.29 35.79
CA ASP A 936 -3.19 -18.06 36.98
C ASP A 936 -2.57 -17.02 37.92
N SER A 937 -1.27 -17.13 38.24
CA SER A 937 -0.58 -16.20 39.14
C SER A 937 -0.52 -14.75 38.64
N ILE A 938 -0.35 -14.54 37.33
CA ILE A 938 -0.36 -13.19 36.72
C ILE A 938 -1.78 -12.61 36.57
N GLY A 939 -2.83 -13.38 36.90
CA GLY A 939 -4.22 -12.91 36.93
C GLY A 939 -5.05 -13.17 35.67
N ARG A 940 -4.71 -14.18 34.87
CA ARG A 940 -5.46 -14.64 33.66
C ARG A 940 -5.76 -13.51 32.66
N TYR A 941 -6.71 -13.67 31.74
CA TYR A 941 -7.25 -12.53 30.98
C TYR A 941 -8.08 -11.57 31.87
N ASP A 942 -8.32 -10.33 31.41
CA ASP A 942 -9.22 -9.39 32.07
C ASP A 942 -10.69 -9.82 31.89
N SER A 943 -11.30 -10.28 32.98
CA SER A 943 -12.69 -10.74 33.06
C SER A 943 -13.73 -9.65 32.76
N ASN A 944 -13.35 -8.37 32.76
CA ASN A 944 -14.24 -7.26 32.38
C ASN A 944 -14.03 -6.78 30.94
N MET A 945 -13.05 -7.33 30.19
CA MET A 945 -12.98 -7.12 28.75
C MET A 945 -14.08 -7.89 28.02
N SER A 946 -14.71 -7.19 27.07
CA SER A 946 -15.90 -7.67 26.37
C SER A 946 -15.54 -8.22 24.99
N ILE A 947 -16.04 -9.41 24.68
CA ILE A 947 -16.00 -10.07 23.36
C ILE A 947 -14.60 -10.29 22.76
N TRP A 948 -13.95 -9.25 22.22
CA TRP A 948 -12.68 -9.32 21.49
C TRP A 948 -12.03 -7.95 21.34
N GLY A 949 -10.69 -7.92 21.32
CA GLY A 949 -9.87 -6.78 20.93
C GLY A 949 -9.18 -6.13 22.13
N GLY A 950 -7.86 -6.01 22.07
CA GLY A 950 -7.02 -5.37 23.09
C GLY A 950 -6.40 -6.35 24.10
N GLU A 951 -6.96 -7.55 24.26
CA GLU A 951 -6.47 -8.56 25.21
C GLU A 951 -5.03 -9.03 24.91
N ASN A 952 -4.65 -9.06 23.63
CA ASN A 952 -3.30 -9.42 23.21
C ASN A 952 -2.26 -8.35 23.60
N ILE A 953 -2.65 -7.07 23.62
CA ILE A 953 -1.79 -5.95 24.02
C ILE A 953 -1.71 -5.85 25.54
N GLU A 954 -2.85 -5.98 26.23
CA GLU A 954 -2.95 -6.01 27.69
C GLU A 954 -2.05 -7.10 28.28
N MET A 955 -2.22 -8.34 27.81
CA MET A 955 -1.42 -9.47 28.25
C MET A 955 0.05 -9.26 27.91
N SER A 956 0.37 -8.64 26.76
CA SER A 956 1.77 -8.38 26.39
C SER A 956 2.46 -7.36 27.30
N PHE A 957 1.80 -6.23 27.57
CA PHE A 957 2.30 -5.22 28.51
C PHE A 957 2.48 -5.84 29.90
N ARG A 958 1.48 -6.59 30.38
CA ARG A 958 1.54 -7.27 31.68
C ARG A 958 2.68 -8.27 31.78
N ILE A 959 2.84 -9.20 30.83
CA ILE A 959 3.93 -10.20 30.87
C ILE A 959 5.28 -9.50 30.97
N TRP A 960 5.55 -8.52 30.12
CA TRP A 960 6.82 -7.80 30.11
C TRP A 960 7.05 -6.93 31.35
N MET A 961 6.07 -6.12 31.74
CA MET A 961 6.19 -5.20 32.87
C MET A 961 6.29 -5.94 34.21
N CYS A 962 5.67 -7.12 34.33
CA CYS A 962 5.67 -7.96 35.53
C CYS A 962 6.73 -9.09 35.51
N GLY A 963 7.78 -8.98 34.67
CA GLY A 963 8.99 -9.82 34.75
C GLY A 963 8.95 -11.17 34.04
N GLY A 964 7.95 -11.43 33.19
CA GLY A 964 7.95 -12.54 32.24
C GLY A 964 8.61 -12.19 30.90
N THR A 965 8.54 -13.12 29.94
CA THR A 965 9.04 -12.92 28.58
C THR A 965 8.04 -13.39 27.54
N ILE A 966 8.06 -12.77 26.36
CA ILE A 966 7.27 -13.19 25.20
C ILE A 966 8.21 -13.50 24.04
N GLU A 967 8.17 -14.73 23.53
CA GLU A 967 9.15 -15.22 22.55
C GLU A 967 8.48 -15.88 21.33
N ILE A 968 9.03 -15.65 20.15
CA ILE A 968 8.64 -16.33 18.90
C ILE A 968 9.65 -17.47 18.66
N VAL A 969 9.16 -18.70 18.51
CA VAL A 969 9.96 -19.94 18.43
C VAL A 969 10.01 -20.44 16.98
N PRO A 970 11.13 -20.27 16.23
CA PRO A 970 11.14 -20.48 14.76
C PRO A 970 11.01 -21.93 14.31
N CYS A 971 11.28 -22.89 15.20
CA CYS A 971 11.09 -24.31 14.91
C CYS A 971 9.63 -24.76 15.04
N SER A 972 8.74 -23.93 15.60
CA SER A 972 7.31 -24.14 15.62
C SER A 972 6.64 -23.34 14.50
N ARG A 973 5.78 -23.97 13.69
CA ARG A 973 5.01 -23.29 12.64
C ARG A 973 3.57 -23.78 12.63
N VAL A 974 2.62 -22.85 12.55
CA VAL A 974 1.18 -23.12 12.44
C VAL A 974 0.59 -22.21 11.38
N GLY A 975 -0.17 -22.75 10.43
CA GLY A 975 -0.88 -21.97 9.43
C GLY A 975 -2.18 -21.41 9.99
N HIS A 976 -2.55 -20.18 9.61
CA HIS A 976 -3.77 -19.50 10.06
C HIS A 976 -4.54 -18.89 8.86
N VAL A 977 -5.87 -19.01 8.87
CA VAL A 977 -6.75 -18.40 7.85
C VAL A 977 -7.01 -16.92 8.19
N PHE A 978 -6.19 -16.03 7.65
CA PHE A 978 -6.31 -14.58 7.84
C PHE A 978 -7.51 -13.98 7.11
N ARG A 979 -8.68 -13.92 7.78
CA ARG A 979 -9.93 -13.38 7.23
C ARG A 979 -9.85 -11.87 6.98
N LYS A 980 -10.42 -11.42 5.85
CA LYS A 980 -10.50 -10.00 5.48
C LYS A 980 -11.47 -9.18 6.37
N SER A 981 -12.40 -9.84 7.05
CA SER A 981 -13.33 -9.25 8.03
C SER A 981 -13.86 -10.31 9.01
N SER A 982 -14.40 -9.89 10.15
CA SER A 982 -15.03 -10.81 11.11
C SER A 982 -16.38 -11.32 10.59
N PRO A 983 -16.72 -12.62 10.72
CA PRO A 983 -18.06 -13.13 10.43
C PRO A 983 -19.09 -12.83 11.53
N TYR A 984 -18.64 -12.47 12.73
CA TYR A 984 -19.48 -12.53 13.93
C TYR A 984 -20.15 -11.20 14.25
N ASP A 985 -21.35 -11.25 14.81
CA ASP A 985 -22.04 -10.07 15.32
C ASP A 985 -21.36 -9.49 16.58
N PHE A 986 -21.55 -8.20 16.81
CA PHE A 986 -21.00 -7.47 17.97
C PHE A 986 -22.10 -6.63 18.61
N PRO A 987 -22.80 -7.14 19.64
CA PRO A 987 -23.82 -6.39 20.37
C PRO A 987 -23.27 -5.07 20.91
N GLY A 988 -23.86 -3.93 20.49
CA GLY A 988 -23.37 -2.60 20.83
C GLY A 988 -22.24 -2.04 19.93
N GLY A 989 -21.81 -2.81 18.91
CA GLY A 989 -20.90 -2.36 17.85
C GLY A 989 -19.41 -2.57 18.14
N VAL A 990 -18.67 -3.03 17.12
CA VAL A 990 -17.22 -3.34 17.19
C VAL A 990 -16.41 -2.19 17.80
N ALA A 991 -16.64 -0.96 17.32
CA ALA A 991 -15.88 0.21 17.76
C ALA A 991 -16.09 0.53 19.25
N ASN A 992 -17.31 0.36 19.78
CA ASN A 992 -17.62 0.63 21.18
C ASN A 992 -16.90 -0.39 22.10
N ILE A 993 -17.03 -1.68 21.77
CA ILE A 993 -16.35 -2.78 22.48
C ILE A 993 -14.83 -2.60 22.45
N LEU A 994 -14.27 -2.32 21.28
CA LEU A 994 -12.83 -2.13 21.11
C LEU A 994 -12.34 -0.89 21.88
N HIS A 995 -13.02 0.25 21.78
CA HIS A 995 -12.64 1.45 22.53
C HIS A 995 -12.77 1.26 24.05
N LYS A 996 -13.77 0.49 24.53
CA LYS A 996 -13.90 0.07 25.93
C LYS A 996 -12.70 -0.76 26.37
N ASN A 997 -12.40 -1.87 25.68
CA ASN A 997 -11.28 -2.73 26.04
C ASN A 997 -9.93 -1.98 25.99
N LEU A 998 -9.68 -1.20 24.93
CA LEU A 998 -8.46 -0.41 24.80
C LEU A 998 -8.35 0.72 25.83
N ALA A 999 -9.47 1.30 26.29
CA ALA A 999 -9.46 2.23 27.42
C ALA A 999 -9.00 1.55 28.72
N ARG A 1000 -9.40 0.29 28.97
CA ARG A 1000 -8.92 -0.50 30.11
C ARG A 1000 -7.41 -0.74 30.04
N VAL A 1001 -6.88 -1.07 28.86
CA VAL A 1001 -5.41 -1.19 28.63
C VAL A 1001 -4.71 0.13 28.95
N ALA A 1002 -5.22 1.24 28.43
CA ALA A 1002 -4.62 2.55 28.61
C ALA A 1002 -4.64 3.01 30.07
N GLU A 1003 -5.76 2.85 30.79
CA GLU A 1003 -5.86 3.24 32.19
C GLU A 1003 -4.97 2.41 33.15
N VAL A 1004 -4.83 1.10 32.90
CA VAL A 1004 -4.08 0.19 33.79
C VAL A 1004 -2.59 0.16 33.48
N TRP A 1005 -2.19 0.21 32.20
CA TRP A 1005 -0.83 -0.14 31.78
C TRP A 1005 -0.02 0.99 31.12
N MET A 1006 -0.63 2.11 30.71
CA MET A 1006 0.09 3.19 29.98
C MET A 1006 0.51 4.39 30.85
N ASP A 1007 0.26 4.37 32.15
CA ASP A 1007 0.64 5.46 33.08
C ASP A 1007 0.22 6.86 32.56
N GLU A 1008 1.12 7.85 32.49
CA GLU A 1008 0.85 9.18 31.93
C GLU A 1008 0.63 9.18 30.40
N TRP A 1009 1.13 8.17 29.69
CA TRP A 1009 1.16 8.11 28.22
C TRP A 1009 -0.22 7.84 27.61
N LYS A 1010 -1.20 7.37 28.42
CA LYS A 1010 -2.61 7.29 28.01
C LYS A 1010 -3.18 8.62 27.54
N HIS A 1011 -2.62 9.76 27.98
CA HIS A 1011 -2.99 11.08 27.47
C HIS A 1011 -2.74 11.25 25.96
N PHE A 1012 -1.79 10.53 25.36
CA PHE A 1012 -1.60 10.52 23.90
C PHE A 1012 -2.62 9.62 23.19
N PHE A 1013 -2.84 8.41 23.71
CA PHE A 1013 -3.90 7.52 23.22
C PHE A 1013 -5.27 8.22 23.21
N TYR A 1014 -5.63 8.93 24.29
CA TYR A 1014 -6.90 9.66 24.40
C TYR A 1014 -6.97 10.98 23.62
N LYS A 1015 -5.84 11.57 23.20
CA LYS A 1015 -5.84 12.68 22.23
C LYS A 1015 -6.18 12.20 20.82
N LEU A 1016 -5.75 10.99 20.46
CA LEU A 1016 -6.05 10.37 19.17
C LEU A 1016 -7.43 9.67 19.17
N ASN A 1017 -7.85 9.14 20.33
CA ASN A 1017 -9.05 8.31 20.49
C ASN A 1017 -9.97 8.92 21.59
N PRO A 1018 -10.62 10.07 21.33
CA PRO A 1018 -11.47 10.74 22.31
C PRO A 1018 -12.70 9.90 22.72
N GLU A 1019 -13.11 8.91 21.90
CA GLU A 1019 -14.17 7.97 22.25
C GLU A 1019 -13.79 7.07 23.42
N ALA A 1020 -12.60 6.47 23.35
CA ALA A 1020 -12.05 5.66 24.43
C ALA A 1020 -11.91 6.47 25.73
N ARG A 1021 -11.65 7.79 25.63
CA ARG A 1021 -11.60 8.69 26.80
C ARG A 1021 -12.97 8.87 27.47
N ARG A 1022 -14.06 8.85 26.70
CA ARG A 1022 -15.42 8.92 27.24
C ARG A 1022 -15.80 7.62 27.96
N LEU A 1023 -15.44 6.48 27.38
CA LEU A 1023 -15.72 5.16 27.94
C LEU A 1023 -14.84 4.83 29.18
N ALA A 1024 -13.60 5.33 29.24
CA ALA A 1024 -12.69 5.12 30.37
C ALA A 1024 -13.28 5.49 31.74
N VAL A 1025 -14.18 6.48 31.79
CA VAL A 1025 -14.80 6.99 33.03
C VAL A 1025 -15.83 6.01 33.61
N SER A 1026 -16.36 5.08 32.81
CA SER A 1026 -17.37 4.09 33.23
C SER A 1026 -16.82 2.69 33.52
N GLU A 1027 -15.50 2.49 33.47
CA GLU A 1027 -14.87 1.17 33.59
C GLU A 1027 -14.29 0.89 34.97
N ASP A 1028 -14.75 -0.18 35.62
CA ASP A 1028 -14.06 -0.71 36.81
C ASP A 1028 -12.80 -1.49 36.40
N ILE A 1029 -11.66 -0.95 36.83
CA ILE A 1029 -10.29 -1.41 36.56
C ILE A 1029 -9.52 -1.69 37.87
N GLU A 1030 -10.20 -1.62 39.02
CA GLU A 1030 -9.58 -1.66 40.35
C GLU A 1030 -8.89 -3.00 40.64
N GLU A 1031 -9.53 -4.09 40.21
CA GLU A 1031 -8.96 -5.45 40.24
C GLU A 1031 -7.61 -5.52 39.50
N ARG A 1032 -7.53 -4.90 38.31
CA ARG A 1032 -6.37 -4.95 37.42
C ARG A 1032 -5.23 -4.07 37.94
N LYS A 1033 -5.53 -2.94 38.59
CA LYS A 1033 -4.55 -2.13 39.34
C LYS A 1033 -3.95 -2.92 40.50
N LYS A 1034 -4.79 -3.56 41.33
CA LYS A 1034 -4.34 -4.41 42.45
C LYS A 1034 -3.48 -5.58 42.00
N ILE A 1035 -3.74 -6.16 40.83
CA ILE A 1035 -2.84 -7.16 40.23
C ILE A 1035 -1.47 -6.54 39.88
N ARG A 1036 -1.44 -5.37 39.23
CA ARG A 1036 -0.19 -4.68 38.87
C ARG A 1036 0.65 -4.31 40.10
N GLU A 1037 0.01 -3.84 41.17
CA GLU A 1037 0.64 -3.53 42.46
C GLU A 1037 1.18 -4.79 43.14
N ARG A 1038 0.36 -5.83 43.28
CA ARG A 1038 0.72 -7.13 43.89
C ARG A 1038 1.93 -7.77 43.23
N LEU A 1039 2.01 -7.69 41.90
CA LEU A 1039 3.10 -8.24 41.09
C LEU A 1039 4.32 -7.30 40.99
N LYS A 1040 4.26 -6.09 41.57
CA LYS A 1040 5.33 -5.07 41.54
C LYS A 1040 5.84 -4.75 40.14
N CYS A 1041 4.91 -4.62 39.18
CA CYS A 1041 5.27 -4.44 37.77
C CYS A 1041 5.86 -3.05 37.50
N ASN A 1042 6.75 -2.98 36.51
CA ASN A 1042 7.43 -1.76 36.07
C ASN A 1042 6.48 -0.69 35.47
N SER A 1043 7.01 0.50 35.19
CA SER A 1043 6.30 1.59 34.51
C SER A 1043 6.21 1.38 32.99
N PHE A 1044 5.30 2.10 32.34
CA PHE A 1044 5.19 2.11 30.89
C PHE A 1044 6.42 2.75 30.23
N SER A 1045 7.03 3.76 30.88
CA SER A 1045 8.31 4.33 30.42
C SER A 1045 9.42 3.26 30.42
N TRP A 1046 9.53 2.46 31.49
CA TRP A 1046 10.47 1.33 31.54
C TRP A 1046 10.21 0.33 30.39
N TYR A 1047 8.95 0.02 30.09
CA TYR A 1047 8.61 -0.85 28.97
C TYR A 1047 9.03 -0.24 27.62
N LEU A 1048 8.78 1.05 27.39
CA LEU A 1048 9.21 1.77 26.18
C LEU A 1048 10.75 1.89 26.09
N GLU A 1049 11.46 1.92 27.21
CA GLU A 1049 12.93 2.02 27.25
C GLU A 1049 13.63 0.66 27.11
N ASN A 1050 13.10 -0.40 27.71
CA ASN A 1050 13.78 -1.69 27.86
C ASN A 1050 13.25 -2.79 26.92
N ILE A 1051 11.97 -2.70 26.52
CA ILE A 1051 11.30 -3.70 25.68
C ILE A 1051 11.10 -3.20 24.25
N TRP A 1052 10.79 -1.91 24.08
CA TRP A 1052 10.62 -1.30 22.74
C TRP A 1052 11.25 0.10 22.59
N PRO A 1053 12.58 0.26 22.82
CA PRO A 1053 13.29 1.54 22.64
C PRO A 1053 13.28 2.07 21.20
N GLN A 1054 12.87 1.26 20.22
CA GLN A 1054 12.79 1.64 18.80
C GLN A 1054 11.44 2.34 18.44
N ASN A 1055 10.78 2.99 19.40
CA ASN A 1055 9.49 3.66 19.19
C ASN A 1055 9.65 5.16 18.86
N PHE A 1056 8.64 5.76 18.20
CA PHE A 1056 8.77 7.03 17.46
C PHE A 1056 7.95 8.21 18.05
N PHE A 1057 7.53 8.14 19.31
CA PHE A 1057 6.44 9.00 19.82
C PHE A 1057 6.75 9.58 21.22
N PRO A 1058 5.98 10.59 21.69
CA PRO A 1058 6.56 11.74 22.39
C PRO A 1058 6.91 11.49 23.86
N SER A 1059 8.21 11.52 24.16
CA SER A 1059 8.70 11.78 25.52
C SER A 1059 8.34 13.21 25.97
N VAL A 1060 8.75 13.59 27.19
CA VAL A 1060 8.38 14.82 27.93
C VAL A 1060 8.74 16.16 27.23
N SER A 1061 9.15 16.15 25.96
CA SER A 1061 9.75 17.28 25.21
C SER A 1061 8.98 17.79 23.96
N THR A 1062 7.70 17.44 23.69
CA THR A 1062 6.99 17.71 22.37
C THR A 1062 5.44 18.04 22.44
N PHE A 1063 4.75 18.56 21.35
CA PHE A 1063 3.49 19.44 21.43
C PHE A 1063 2.42 19.51 20.20
N PHE A 1064 1.23 20.25 20.23
CA PHE A 1064 0.09 20.36 19.19
C PHE A 1064 -1.09 21.49 19.31
N GLY A 1065 -1.86 21.99 18.26
CA GLY A 1065 -3.14 22.87 18.34
C GLY A 1065 -3.84 23.61 17.08
N LYS A 1066 -5.12 24.19 17.11
CA LYS A 1066 -5.89 25.01 16.03
C LYS A 1066 -7.27 25.76 16.42
N VAL A 1067 -7.87 26.76 15.66
CA VAL A 1067 -9.18 27.59 15.87
C VAL A 1067 -9.93 28.16 14.56
N LYS A 1068 -11.17 28.81 14.56
CA LYS A 1068 -11.93 29.53 13.40
C LYS A 1068 -13.10 30.61 13.68
N LEU A 1069 -13.98 31.08 12.70
CA LEU A 1069 -14.93 32.30 12.66
C LEU A 1069 -16.35 32.21 11.90
N PHE A 1070 -17.27 33.25 11.88
CA PHE A 1070 -18.72 33.25 11.35
C PHE A 1070 -19.38 34.57 10.77
N VAL A 1071 -20.58 34.49 10.10
CA VAL A 1071 -21.43 35.55 9.41
C VAL A 1071 -22.99 35.28 9.49
N ILE A 1072 -23.91 36.20 9.09
CA ILE A 1072 -25.39 35.97 8.90
C ILE A 1072 -25.94 36.50 7.55
N SER A 1073 -26.94 35.82 6.95
CA SER A 1073 -27.63 36.16 5.69
C SER A 1073 -29.01 36.86 5.85
N SER A 1074 -29.51 37.43 4.75
CA SER A 1074 -30.83 38.10 4.67
C SER A 1074 -32.04 37.16 4.76
N ASP A 1075 -31.88 35.88 4.41
CA ASP A 1075 -32.92 34.84 4.57
C ASP A 1075 -32.90 34.16 5.94
N GLY A 1076 -32.07 34.65 6.87
CA GLY A 1076 -32.04 34.30 8.29
C GLY A 1076 -30.97 33.27 8.71
N LEU A 1077 -30.04 32.87 7.83
CA LEU A 1077 -29.08 31.82 8.12
C LEU A 1077 -27.79 32.39 8.73
N ILE A 1078 -27.39 31.88 9.90
CA ILE A 1078 -26.08 32.19 10.51
C ILE A 1078 -25.08 31.11 10.04
N MET A 1079 -23.97 31.49 9.39
CA MET A 1079 -23.11 30.56 8.63
C MET A 1079 -21.61 30.86 8.77
N SER A 1080 -20.75 29.89 8.45
CA SER A 1080 -19.28 30.08 8.34
C SER A 1080 -18.78 30.11 6.90
N ASP A 1081 -17.47 30.36 6.73
CA ASP A 1081 -16.77 30.29 5.45
C ASP A 1081 -16.57 28.85 4.91
N GLU A 1082 -17.00 27.83 5.66
CA GLU A 1082 -17.04 26.41 5.25
C GLU A 1082 -18.48 25.95 4.90
N SER A 1083 -19.38 26.89 4.58
CA SER A 1083 -20.78 26.62 4.15
C SER A 1083 -21.62 25.80 5.13
N VAL A 1084 -21.30 25.88 6.44
CA VAL A 1084 -22.10 25.29 7.51
C VAL A 1084 -22.91 26.36 8.25
N CYS A 1085 -24.19 26.08 8.42
CA CYS A 1085 -25.19 26.92 9.05
C CYS A 1085 -25.52 26.45 10.47
N LEU A 1086 -25.78 27.42 11.35
CA LEU A 1086 -26.27 27.25 12.70
C LEU A 1086 -27.71 26.74 12.66
N SER A 1087 -27.95 25.61 13.31
CA SER A 1087 -29.19 24.83 13.22
C SER A 1087 -29.68 24.43 14.61
N SER A 1088 -30.99 24.38 14.80
CA SER A 1088 -31.59 23.82 16.01
C SER A 1088 -32.80 22.94 15.67
N PRO A 1089 -32.67 21.61 15.74
CA PRO A 1089 -33.77 20.69 15.47
C PRO A 1089 -34.95 20.93 16.43
N GLN A 1090 -36.17 20.86 15.90
CA GLN A 1090 -37.42 21.29 16.57
C GLN A 1090 -37.68 20.72 17.98
N LEU A 1091 -37.05 19.60 18.34
CA LEU A 1091 -37.23 18.87 19.59
C LEU A 1091 -36.04 18.98 20.56
N ASN A 1092 -34.95 19.66 20.20
CA ASN A 1092 -33.70 19.63 20.97
C ASN A 1092 -33.25 21.05 21.33
N PRO A 1093 -33.07 21.41 22.61
CA PRO A 1093 -32.58 22.73 23.00
C PRO A 1093 -31.09 22.97 22.63
N SER A 1094 -30.40 21.99 22.05
CA SER A 1094 -29.01 22.11 21.58
C SER A 1094 -28.93 22.82 20.23
N VAL A 1095 -27.92 23.68 20.05
CA VAL A 1095 -27.63 24.32 18.75
C VAL A 1095 -26.37 23.71 18.14
N THR A 1096 -26.40 23.40 16.84
CA THR A 1096 -25.35 22.68 16.12
C THR A 1096 -24.98 23.37 14.81
N PHE A 1097 -23.84 23.00 14.22
CA PHE A 1097 -23.51 23.35 12.84
C PHE A 1097 -23.85 22.17 11.91
N THR A 1098 -24.48 22.49 10.78
CA THR A 1098 -24.91 21.53 9.75
C THR A 1098 -24.70 22.18 8.37
N ALA A 1099 -24.56 21.42 7.28
CA ALA A 1099 -24.44 22.01 5.95
C ALA A 1099 -25.64 22.95 5.66
N CYS A 1100 -25.39 24.15 5.12
CA CYS A 1100 -26.44 25.10 4.79
C CYS A 1100 -27.43 24.49 3.78
N ASN A 1101 -28.69 24.36 4.18
CA ASN A 1101 -29.76 23.72 3.40
C ASN A 1101 -31.05 24.58 3.33
N HIS A 1102 -30.99 25.83 3.82
CA HIS A 1102 -32.08 26.81 3.86
C HIS A 1102 -33.37 26.34 4.56
N SER A 1103 -33.33 25.22 5.29
CA SER A 1103 -34.49 24.73 6.03
C SER A 1103 -34.87 25.65 7.18
N LYS A 1104 -36.15 25.61 7.56
CA LYS A 1104 -36.73 26.36 8.69
C LYS A 1104 -36.01 26.15 10.03
N TYR A 1105 -35.31 25.02 10.19
CA TYR A 1105 -34.49 24.70 11.37
C TYR A 1105 -33.09 25.36 11.38
N GLN A 1106 -32.75 26.12 10.35
CA GLN A 1106 -31.51 26.90 10.24
C GLN A 1106 -31.77 28.41 10.25
N LYS A 1107 -33.04 28.85 10.35
CA LYS A 1107 -33.43 30.26 10.23
C LYS A 1107 -33.57 30.95 11.58
N TRP A 1108 -33.00 32.15 11.66
CA TRP A 1108 -32.91 32.97 12.86
C TRP A 1108 -33.29 34.41 12.52
N LYS A 1109 -34.18 34.99 13.32
CA LYS A 1109 -34.56 36.40 13.27
C LYS A 1109 -33.85 37.14 14.39
N TYR A 1110 -33.01 38.12 14.02
CA TYR A 1110 -32.45 39.06 14.98
C TYR A 1110 -33.47 40.16 15.27
N ASN A 1111 -34.05 40.19 16.47
CA ASN A 1111 -34.89 41.32 16.88
C ASN A 1111 -34.01 42.42 17.49
N SER A 1112 -34.16 43.63 16.95
CA SER A 1112 -33.46 44.85 17.36
C SER A 1112 -34.41 45.98 17.82
N LYS A 1113 -35.71 45.69 17.93
CA LYS A 1113 -36.73 46.72 18.18
C LYS A 1113 -36.59 47.38 19.56
N VAL A 1114 -36.85 48.68 19.57
CA VAL A 1114 -37.05 49.48 20.78
C VAL A 1114 -38.51 49.39 21.19
N LEU A 1115 -38.77 48.91 22.42
CA LEU A 1115 -40.10 48.85 23.02
C LEU A 1115 -40.23 49.90 24.12
N ILE A 1116 -41.25 50.76 24.02
CA ILE A 1116 -41.62 51.70 25.06
C ILE A 1116 -42.81 51.11 25.82
N LYS A 1117 -42.64 50.82 27.12
CA LYS A 1117 -43.73 50.41 28.01
C LYS A 1117 -44.10 51.55 28.95
N LEU A 1118 -45.41 51.81 29.05
CA LEU A 1118 -45.98 52.62 30.11
C LEU A 1118 -46.17 51.77 31.37
N GLY A 1119 -45.58 52.22 32.47
CA GLY A 1119 -45.81 51.67 33.81
C GLY A 1119 -46.19 52.81 34.76
N ILE A 1120 -47.03 52.51 35.76
CA ILE A 1120 -47.35 53.47 36.83
C ILE A 1120 -46.59 53.04 38.08
N GLU A 1121 -45.56 53.80 38.44
CA GLU A 1121 -44.91 53.70 39.76
C GLU A 1121 -45.27 54.93 40.58
N LYS A 1122 -45.65 54.73 41.86
CA LYS A 1122 -45.98 55.79 42.83
C LYS A 1122 -46.90 56.89 42.25
N TYR A 1123 -47.96 56.46 41.54
CA TYR A 1123 -48.99 57.32 40.95
C TYR A 1123 -48.51 58.33 39.88
N LYS A 1124 -47.37 58.09 39.22
CA LYS A 1124 -47.00 58.76 37.95
C LYS A 1124 -46.84 57.75 36.81
N LEU A 1125 -47.28 58.13 35.62
CA LEU A 1125 -46.97 57.42 34.37
C LEU A 1125 -45.49 57.63 34.04
N THR A 1126 -44.75 56.53 33.92
CA THR A 1126 -43.33 56.50 33.55
C THR A 1126 -43.15 55.67 32.29
N PHE A 1127 -42.38 56.19 31.34
CA PHE A 1127 -42.07 55.52 30.08
C PHE A 1127 -40.73 54.77 30.20
N PHE A 1128 -40.76 53.45 30.11
CA PHE A 1128 -39.57 52.60 30.13
C PHE A 1128 -39.20 52.20 28.70
N ILE A 1129 -37.97 52.51 28.29
CA ILE A 1129 -37.44 52.22 26.95
C ILE A 1129 -36.52 51.01 27.01
N TYR A 1130 -36.85 49.94 26.28
CA TYR A 1130 -36.07 48.69 26.23
C TYR A 1130 -35.59 48.39 24.81
N GLN A 1131 -34.32 48.01 24.66
CA GLN A 1131 -33.81 47.38 23.44
C GLN A 1131 -33.77 45.86 23.62
N GLU A 1132 -34.45 45.14 22.73
CA GLU A 1132 -34.17 43.73 22.52
C GLU A 1132 -33.01 43.59 21.52
N GLN A 1133 -32.08 42.67 21.79
CA GLN A 1133 -30.93 42.34 20.94
C GLN A 1133 -30.74 40.82 20.97
N VAL A 1134 -31.70 40.11 20.38
CA VAL A 1134 -31.87 38.65 20.57
C VAL A 1134 -32.01 37.92 19.24
N PHE A 1135 -31.37 36.75 19.15
CA PHE A 1135 -31.56 35.82 18.04
C PHE A 1135 -32.68 34.83 18.37
N ILE A 1136 -33.77 34.88 17.59
CA ILE A 1136 -34.95 34.04 17.74
C ILE A 1136 -34.95 32.99 16.62
N HIS A 1137 -34.94 31.71 16.96
CA HIS A 1137 -35.07 30.63 16.00
C HIS A 1137 -36.48 30.63 15.38
N GLU A 1138 -36.58 30.66 14.05
CA GLU A 1138 -37.86 30.94 13.37
C GLU A 1138 -38.90 29.84 13.58
N GLU A 1139 -38.50 28.57 13.49
CA GLU A 1139 -39.42 27.42 13.60
C GLU A 1139 -39.90 27.13 15.04
N THR A 1140 -39.13 27.52 16.06
CA THR A 1140 -39.48 27.22 17.48
C THR A 1140 -39.81 28.47 18.30
N SER A 1141 -39.55 29.68 17.78
CA SER A 1141 -39.71 30.95 18.49
C SER A 1141 -38.96 31.02 19.83
N LEU A 1142 -37.86 30.27 19.95
CA LEU A 1142 -36.97 30.26 21.13
C LEU A 1142 -35.70 31.08 20.87
N CYS A 1143 -35.17 31.72 21.91
CA CYS A 1143 -34.00 32.59 21.83
C CYS A 1143 -32.69 31.81 22.03
N LEU A 1144 -31.66 32.15 21.26
CA LEU A 1144 -30.28 31.68 21.41
C LEU A 1144 -29.67 32.16 22.74
N ASP A 1145 -29.01 31.25 23.46
CA ASP A 1145 -28.66 31.40 24.86
C ASP A 1145 -27.32 30.71 25.18
N LEU A 1146 -26.50 31.34 26.03
CA LEU A 1146 -25.17 30.85 26.41
C LEU A 1146 -25.19 29.46 27.09
N PRO A 1147 -24.04 28.75 27.09
CA PRO A 1147 -23.96 27.38 27.56
C PRO A 1147 -24.37 27.21 29.02
N THR A 1148 -25.02 26.09 29.33
CA THR A 1148 -25.49 25.82 30.70
C THR A 1148 -24.37 25.25 31.58
N LYS A 1149 -24.47 25.38 32.91
CA LYS A 1149 -23.53 24.72 33.84
C LYS A 1149 -23.47 23.19 33.69
N LYS A 1150 -24.48 22.54 33.07
CA LYS A 1150 -24.45 21.10 32.72
C LYS A 1150 -23.69 20.80 31.42
N HIS A 1151 -23.63 21.76 30.49
CA HIS A 1151 -22.98 21.62 29.19
C HIS A 1151 -22.19 22.90 28.86
N PRO A 1152 -21.03 23.12 29.49
CA PRO A 1152 -20.30 24.40 29.45
C PRO A 1152 -19.70 24.78 28.09
N SER A 1153 -19.91 23.95 27.06
CA SER A 1153 -19.31 24.10 25.72
C SER A 1153 -20.33 24.03 24.58
N VAL A 1154 -21.63 24.08 24.88
CA VAL A 1154 -22.71 23.91 23.88
C VAL A 1154 -23.74 25.04 24.03
N LEU A 1155 -23.96 25.81 22.95
CA LEU A 1155 -25.00 26.85 22.89
C LEU A 1155 -26.40 26.21 22.85
N SER A 1156 -27.38 26.93 23.37
CA SER A 1156 -28.74 26.41 23.53
C SER A 1156 -29.82 27.37 23.04
N ILE A 1157 -31.02 26.86 22.72
CA ILE A 1157 -32.24 27.67 22.60
C ILE A 1157 -33.15 27.48 23.80
N ARG A 1158 -33.67 28.58 24.34
CA ARG A 1158 -34.59 28.61 25.49
C ARG A 1158 -35.70 29.65 25.29
N LYS A 1159 -36.73 29.63 26.12
CA LYS A 1159 -37.78 30.68 26.10
C LYS A 1159 -37.12 32.05 26.21
N CYS A 1160 -37.51 32.96 25.32
CA CYS A 1160 -37.03 34.34 25.30
C CYS A 1160 -37.37 35.01 26.64
N SER A 1161 -36.34 35.42 27.38
CA SER A 1161 -36.43 35.87 28.78
C SER A 1161 -35.77 37.23 29.00
N GLN A 1162 -35.25 37.86 27.94
CA GLN A 1162 -34.44 39.08 27.98
C GLN A 1162 -33.22 39.03 28.92
N SER A 1163 -32.81 37.82 29.35
CA SER A 1163 -31.64 37.62 30.22
C SER A 1163 -30.34 38.06 29.54
N ALA A 1164 -29.32 38.42 30.33
CA ALA A 1164 -28.02 38.80 29.79
C ALA A 1164 -27.35 37.68 28.97
N SER A 1165 -27.68 36.41 29.23
CA SER A 1165 -27.19 35.24 28.49
C SER A 1165 -27.82 35.04 27.11
N GLN A 1166 -28.90 35.77 26.80
CA GLN A 1166 -29.60 35.75 25.51
C GLN A 1166 -29.35 37.03 24.68
N LYS A 1167 -28.55 37.98 25.17
CA LYS A 1167 -28.26 39.25 24.48
C LYS A 1167 -27.00 39.11 23.62
N TRP A 1168 -27.16 39.31 22.32
CA TRP A 1168 -26.09 39.15 21.32
C TRP A 1168 -25.85 40.47 20.60
N ARG A 1169 -24.72 41.12 20.88
CA ARG A 1169 -24.35 42.38 20.22
C ARG A 1169 -23.72 42.08 18.87
N LEU A 1170 -24.40 42.44 17.79
CA LEU A 1170 -23.80 42.47 16.45
C LEU A 1170 -22.97 43.74 16.26
N GLU A 1171 -21.74 43.57 15.80
CA GLU A 1171 -20.87 44.65 15.34
C GLU A 1171 -21.14 44.89 13.85
N VAL A 1172 -21.75 46.05 13.53
CA VAL A 1172 -22.25 46.32 12.18
C VAL A 1172 -21.12 46.80 11.27
N ILE A 1173 -20.59 45.88 10.46
CA ILE A 1173 -19.61 46.18 9.42
C ILE A 1173 -20.37 46.77 8.21
N SER A 1174 -20.46 48.10 8.13
CA SER A 1174 -21.29 48.79 7.14
C SER A 1174 -20.88 48.48 5.69
N TRP A 1175 -21.85 48.09 4.87
CA TRP A 1175 -21.75 48.03 3.41
C TRP A 1175 -22.97 48.70 2.78
N LYS A 1176 -22.88 48.97 1.48
CA LYS A 1176 -23.90 49.62 0.66
C LYS A 1176 -24.16 48.77 -0.58
#